data_AF-A0A858Q5Q1-F1
#
_entry.id   AF-A0A858Q5Q1-F1
#
_cell.length_a   1.000
_cell.length_b   1.000
_cell.length_c   1.000
_cell.angle_alpha   90.00
_cell.angle_beta   90.00
_cell.angle_gamma   90.00
#
_symmetry.space_group_name_H-M   'P 1'
#
loop_
_entity.id
_entity.type
_entity.pdbx_description
1 polymer ?
#
loop_
_entity_poly.entity_id
_entity_poly.type
_entity_poly.pdbx_seq_one_letter_code
_entity_poly.pdbx_strand_id
1 'polypeptide(L)'
;MLLSSRHLASLAVALALAAALNTAFFDELGSDSPMLGNGNVAALRSVLDRWKARHEQRGEAEILKVSLVHSPALSAATTQGRGELRLNLLTGALEVKARGLPAEGHYEVWLADNRGGASRAVKPEEGDRLIRLGMLTRTDDGWATLRTTLERASLAGFELDQAIIARRGEPLEQGGLLFGAPNLMQRAYFSAQPWSLTASDDEPRKSAGPALPFAFLLPKAAVAQTPSADAASLEQLIARGRQIFVEETFDGNGRTCATCHRPDNNHTIDPRYIAKLPASDPLFVAEYNPDLKELEKPTLLRQMGLILANVDGFDKPGVMRSVPHLLALPTSIDVEVCAEHGGKGDFCEDEAFANALGWSGDGSPGTGSLREFALGAITQHMPKTLGRVPQVDFRLPTDEELTALEAYMLSLGRSEDIDLSKLSFNSPLVQQGKLLFDVKENPVRNGEVVLGETANCNGCHQNAGANSSTTQANPTRNTGVENMRNPPAFLLDPKLAVDGGFGKDEQVSCGFSQDQTCYGNGRFNTPPLIEAADTAPFFHNNSVNTLEEAIASYNGDSFNLSPGAKTSSGKDRRVKLESSQVTAIALFLRTLNAIENIRSSNSLSRKSMDLRGKNAKETLKLAMADTEDAIEVLQGGMLLPYPEALARLEQALALERKALHTEIGPIRNLRLHKAIALKLQAKALMVTEQP
;
A
#
# COMPACT_ATOMS: atom_id res chain seq x y z
N MET A 1 -59.98 4.14 -55.04
CA MET A 1 -59.73 4.97 -53.85
C MET A 1 -58.57 4.31 -53.10
N LEU A 2 -57.29 4.42 -53.48
CA LEU A 2 -56.41 5.61 -53.45
C LEU A 2 -56.44 6.34 -52.10
N LEU A 3 -56.05 5.68 -51.00
CA LEU A 3 -55.59 6.26 -49.73
C LEU A 3 -55.14 5.13 -48.81
N SER A 4 -53.84 4.78 -48.76
CA SER A 4 -53.27 4.01 -47.63
C SER A 4 -51.73 3.91 -47.65
N SER A 5 -51.08 3.96 -48.81
CA SER A 5 -49.62 3.72 -48.87
C SER A 5 -48.75 4.86 -48.31
N ARG A 6 -49.28 6.08 -48.19
CA ARG A 6 -48.52 7.23 -47.66
C ARG A 6 -48.48 7.32 -46.13
N HIS A 7 -49.40 6.70 -45.40
CA HIS A 7 -49.37 6.75 -43.93
C HIS A 7 -48.46 5.70 -43.30
N LEU A 8 -48.31 4.53 -43.93
CA LEU A 8 -47.40 3.47 -43.46
C LEU A 8 -45.92 3.83 -43.65
N ALA A 9 -45.57 4.50 -44.75
CA ALA A 9 -44.21 4.97 -44.98
C ALA A 9 -43.79 6.07 -44.00
N SER A 10 -44.70 7.01 -43.69
CA SER A 10 -44.43 8.09 -42.74
C SER A 10 -44.33 7.59 -41.28
N LEU A 11 -45.08 6.55 -40.91
CA LEU A 11 -44.99 5.94 -39.58
C LEU A 11 -43.69 5.12 -39.41
N ALA A 12 -43.25 4.42 -40.46
CA ALA A 12 -41.98 3.68 -40.46
C ALA A 12 -40.76 4.62 -40.42
N VAL A 13 -40.81 5.74 -41.15
CA VAL A 13 -39.76 6.77 -41.09
C VAL A 13 -39.77 7.51 -39.74
N ALA A 14 -40.94 7.78 -39.16
CA ALA A 14 -41.05 8.38 -37.83
C ALA A 14 -40.58 7.43 -36.71
N LEU A 15 -40.84 6.12 -36.79
CA LEU A 15 -40.30 5.13 -35.84
C LEU A 15 -38.79 4.90 -36.05
N ALA A 16 -38.30 4.93 -37.30
CA ALA A 16 -36.86 4.83 -37.57
C ALA A 16 -36.11 6.09 -37.14
N LEU A 17 -36.68 7.30 -37.31
CA LEU A 17 -36.13 8.53 -36.74
C LEU A 17 -36.26 8.56 -35.22
N ALA A 18 -37.36 8.09 -34.62
CA ALA A 18 -37.49 8.04 -33.16
C ALA A 18 -36.58 6.98 -32.53
N ALA A 19 -36.31 5.87 -33.20
CA ALA A 19 -35.32 4.88 -32.79
C ALA A 19 -33.89 5.37 -33.01
N ALA A 20 -33.60 6.04 -34.13
CA ALA A 20 -32.28 6.62 -34.42
C ALA A 20 -31.99 7.86 -33.54
N LEU A 21 -33.00 8.66 -33.20
CA LEU A 21 -32.91 9.76 -32.25
C LEU A 21 -32.85 9.24 -30.81
N ASN A 22 -33.52 8.14 -30.44
CA ASN A 22 -33.28 7.51 -29.13
C ASN A 22 -31.92 6.81 -29.03
N THR A 23 -31.34 6.29 -30.11
CA THR A 23 -29.98 5.74 -30.05
C THR A 23 -28.92 6.84 -30.09
N ALA A 24 -29.17 7.96 -30.78
CA ALA A 24 -28.23 9.09 -30.85
C ALA A 24 -28.32 10.01 -29.61
N PHE A 25 -29.48 10.18 -28.97
CA PHE A 25 -29.62 11.01 -27.76
C PHE A 25 -29.28 10.31 -26.43
N PHE A 26 -29.09 8.99 -26.42
CA PHE A 26 -28.65 8.26 -25.22
C PHE A 26 -27.16 7.87 -25.22
N ASP A 27 -26.43 8.15 -26.31
CA ASP A 27 -24.99 7.89 -26.40
C ASP A 27 -24.12 9.13 -26.14
N GLU A 28 -24.66 10.35 -26.18
CA GLU A 28 -23.82 11.57 -26.16
C GLU A 28 -23.85 12.41 -24.87
N LEU A 29 -24.53 11.99 -23.79
CA LEU A 29 -24.55 12.76 -22.53
C LEU A 29 -24.51 11.87 -21.28
N GLY A 30 -23.49 11.03 -21.15
CA GLY A 30 -23.17 10.32 -19.90
C GLY A 30 -21.73 10.56 -19.51
N SER A 31 -21.46 11.03 -18.29
CA SER A 31 -20.09 11.10 -17.78
C SER A 31 -19.49 9.69 -17.78
N ASP A 32 -18.43 9.45 -18.56
CA ASP A 32 -17.64 8.23 -18.41
C ASP A 32 -16.94 8.29 -17.05
N SER A 33 -17.53 7.66 -16.04
CA SER A 33 -16.88 7.48 -14.74
C SER A 33 -15.50 6.87 -14.98
N PRO A 34 -14.43 7.47 -14.43
CA PRO A 34 -13.08 7.04 -14.73
C PRO A 34 -12.81 5.64 -14.15
N MET A 35 -11.90 4.90 -14.77
CA MET A 35 -11.61 3.53 -14.35
C MET A 35 -10.73 3.50 -13.10
N LEU A 36 -11.28 2.98 -12.00
CA LEU A 36 -10.57 2.87 -10.71
C LEU A 36 -9.90 1.52 -10.48
N GLY A 37 -10.27 0.48 -11.27
CA GLY A 37 -9.86 -0.90 -10.98
C GLY A 37 -10.24 -1.31 -9.55
N ASN A 38 -9.29 -1.91 -8.83
CA ASN A 38 -9.45 -2.30 -7.42
C ASN A 38 -9.58 -1.09 -6.46
N GLY A 39 -9.26 0.13 -6.89
CA GLY A 39 -9.32 1.33 -6.05
C GLY A 39 -10.74 1.71 -5.62
N ASN A 40 -10.91 2.19 -4.39
CA ASN A 40 -12.22 2.45 -3.78
C ASN A 40 -12.28 3.83 -3.09
N VAL A 41 -13.15 4.71 -3.59
CA VAL A 41 -13.33 6.08 -3.08
C VAL A 41 -13.80 6.10 -1.62
N ALA A 42 -14.72 5.21 -1.24
CA ALA A 42 -15.22 5.13 0.12
C ALA A 42 -14.14 4.65 1.09
N ALA A 43 -13.28 3.72 0.66
CA ALA A 43 -12.14 3.27 1.45
C ALA A 43 -11.15 4.41 1.70
N LEU A 44 -10.72 5.12 0.63
CA LEU A 44 -9.80 6.25 0.77
C LEU A 44 -10.39 7.38 1.64
N ARG A 45 -11.69 7.67 1.52
CA ARG A 45 -12.37 8.65 2.37
C ARG A 45 -12.34 8.24 3.84
N SER A 46 -12.60 6.97 4.15
CA SER A 46 -12.52 6.44 5.52
C SER A 46 -11.11 6.59 6.11
N VAL A 47 -10.07 6.37 5.30
CA VAL A 47 -8.67 6.58 5.70
C VAL A 47 -8.40 8.05 6.02
N LEU A 48 -8.85 8.97 5.15
CA LEU A 48 -8.71 10.40 5.36
C LEU A 48 -9.43 10.87 6.63
N ASP A 49 -10.65 10.40 6.87
CA ASP A 49 -11.45 10.75 8.05
C ASP A 49 -10.77 10.29 9.35
N ARG A 50 -10.21 9.07 9.38
CA ARG A 50 -9.44 8.57 10.54
C ARG A 50 -8.15 9.36 10.74
N TRP A 51 -7.41 9.64 9.67
CA TRP A 51 -6.20 10.45 9.74
C TRP A 51 -6.52 11.85 10.30
N LYS A 52 -7.57 12.49 9.79
CA LYS A 52 -8.06 13.79 10.24
C LYS A 52 -8.38 13.77 11.73
N ALA A 53 -9.17 12.79 12.18
CA ALA A 53 -9.53 12.67 13.60
C ALA A 53 -8.28 12.56 14.50
N ARG A 54 -7.28 11.76 14.10
CA ARG A 54 -6.02 11.63 14.83
C ARG A 54 -5.19 12.91 14.82
N HIS A 55 -5.17 13.64 13.71
CA HIS A 55 -4.47 14.91 13.59
C HIS A 55 -5.09 15.99 14.49
N GLU A 56 -6.41 16.13 14.46
CA GLU A 56 -7.14 17.12 15.26
C GLU A 56 -7.06 16.84 16.76
N GLN A 57 -7.07 15.56 17.17
CA GLN A 57 -6.89 15.16 18.57
C GLN A 57 -5.54 15.58 19.18
N ARG A 58 -4.51 15.82 18.36
CA ARG A 58 -3.19 16.27 18.83
C ARG A 58 -3.14 17.76 19.17
N GLY A 59 -4.21 18.52 18.89
CA GLY A 59 -4.28 19.95 19.18
C GLY A 59 -3.37 20.82 18.29
N GLU A 60 -2.99 20.31 17.12
CA GLU A 60 -2.07 20.95 16.17
C GLU A 60 -2.71 21.06 14.78
N ALA A 61 -4.01 21.36 14.73
CA ALA A 61 -4.82 21.32 13.50
C ALA A 61 -4.37 22.32 12.43
N GLU A 62 -3.58 23.33 12.78
CA GLU A 62 -2.99 24.32 11.89
C GLU A 62 -1.52 24.04 11.54
N ILE A 63 -0.91 22.99 12.11
CA ILE A 63 0.53 22.71 11.97
C ILE A 63 0.77 21.66 10.88
N LEU A 64 1.38 22.10 9.78
CA LEU A 64 1.99 21.19 8.81
C LEU A 64 3.35 20.73 9.33
N LYS A 65 3.56 19.41 9.40
CA LYS A 65 4.85 18.78 9.75
C LYS A 65 5.40 18.00 8.58
N VAL A 66 6.65 18.25 8.20
CA VAL A 66 7.33 17.55 7.12
C VAL A 66 8.66 17.01 7.65
N SER A 67 8.84 15.69 7.62
CA SER A 67 10.12 15.05 7.97
C SER A 67 11.12 15.26 6.84
N LEU A 68 12.36 15.59 7.20
CA LEU A 68 13.47 15.89 6.28
C LEU A 68 14.58 14.86 6.48
N VAL A 69 14.92 14.10 5.44
CA VAL A 69 15.89 13.00 5.54
C VAL A 69 16.67 12.84 4.24
N HIS A 70 17.77 12.07 4.30
CA HIS A 70 18.54 11.70 3.12
C HIS A 70 17.71 10.81 2.17
N SER A 71 17.65 11.16 0.88
CA SER A 71 17.04 10.34 -0.16
C SER A 71 18.10 9.93 -1.18
N PRO A 72 18.36 8.63 -1.41
CA PRO A 72 19.35 8.19 -2.41
C PRO A 72 19.10 8.71 -3.83
N ALA A 73 17.86 9.03 -4.17
CA ALA A 73 17.49 9.54 -5.49
C ALA A 73 17.66 11.07 -5.63
N LEU A 74 17.67 11.83 -4.52
CA LEU A 74 17.62 13.29 -4.53
C LEU A 74 18.86 13.95 -3.90
N SER A 75 19.47 13.29 -2.91
CA SER A 75 20.59 13.82 -2.13
C SER A 75 21.90 13.78 -2.90
N ALA A 76 22.65 14.87 -2.88
CA ALA A 76 23.98 14.98 -3.50
C ALA A 76 25.07 14.24 -2.71
N ALA A 77 24.83 13.97 -1.41
CA ALA A 77 25.77 13.26 -0.55
C ALA A 77 25.05 12.46 0.52
N THR A 78 25.64 11.33 0.90
CA THR A 78 25.17 10.50 2.02
C THR A 78 25.33 11.23 3.35
N THR A 79 24.35 11.07 4.24
CA THR A 79 24.36 11.65 5.58
C THR A 79 23.50 10.84 6.54
N GLN A 80 23.83 10.91 7.83
CA GLN A 80 22.96 10.43 8.92
C GLN A 80 22.02 11.53 9.42
N GLY A 81 22.01 12.68 8.74
CA GLY A 81 21.21 13.82 9.07
C GLY A 81 19.71 13.52 9.00
N ARG A 82 18.97 14.07 9.95
CA ARG A 82 17.50 14.05 9.98
C ARG A 82 16.99 15.39 10.47
N GLY A 83 15.82 15.80 10.01
CA GLY A 83 15.18 17.02 10.43
C GLY A 83 13.67 16.98 10.33
N GLU A 84 13.05 18.06 10.78
CA GLU A 84 11.62 18.31 10.73
C GLU A 84 11.42 19.77 10.38
N LEU A 85 10.52 20.05 9.43
CA LEU A 85 9.91 21.35 9.21
C LEU A 85 8.53 21.36 9.86
N ARG A 86 8.27 22.40 10.64
CA ARG A 86 6.98 22.71 11.25
C ARG A 86 6.52 24.07 10.72
N LEU A 87 5.40 24.11 10.03
CA LEU A 87 4.80 25.33 9.51
C LEU A 87 3.40 25.51 10.13
N ASN A 88 3.22 26.60 10.86
CA ASN A 88 1.91 27.05 11.31
C ASN A 88 1.20 27.76 10.16
N LEU A 89 0.17 27.13 9.59
CA LEU A 89 -0.57 27.64 8.44
C LEU A 89 -1.51 28.80 8.78
N LEU A 90 -1.74 29.08 10.07
CA LEU A 90 -2.49 30.23 10.55
C LEU A 90 -1.62 31.50 10.59
N THR A 91 -0.40 31.39 11.10
CA THR A 91 0.47 32.55 11.35
C THR A 91 1.61 32.71 10.34
N GLY A 92 1.93 31.66 9.58
CA GLY A 92 3.12 31.60 8.74
C GLY A 92 4.41 31.34 9.53
N ALA A 93 4.34 31.16 10.85
CA ALA A 93 5.50 30.83 11.67
C ALA A 93 6.07 29.46 11.26
N LEU A 94 7.36 29.42 10.98
CA LEU A 94 8.05 28.25 10.47
C LEU A 94 9.29 27.97 11.32
N GLU A 95 9.43 26.71 11.73
CA GLU A 95 10.63 26.19 12.39
C GLU A 95 11.16 25.00 11.60
N VAL A 96 12.45 25.00 11.30
CA VAL A 96 13.16 23.80 10.81
C VAL A 96 14.22 23.43 11.83
N LYS A 97 14.24 22.17 12.23
CA LYS A 97 15.26 21.59 13.10
C LYS A 97 15.89 20.40 12.41
N ALA A 98 17.21 20.28 12.49
CA ALA A 98 17.93 19.12 11.99
C ALA A 98 19.08 18.74 12.92
N ARG A 99 19.43 17.45 12.96
CA ARG A 99 20.57 16.89 13.69
C ARG A 99 21.32 15.92 12.81
N GLY A 100 22.53 15.53 13.19
CA GLY A 100 23.35 14.58 12.42
C GLY A 100 23.92 15.17 11.12
N LEU A 101 23.89 16.50 10.96
CA LEU A 101 24.50 17.19 9.83
C LEU A 101 26.03 17.27 10.01
N PRO A 102 26.83 17.03 8.95
CA PRO A 102 28.30 17.11 9.03
C PRO A 102 28.83 18.41 9.66
N ALA A 103 29.79 18.28 10.58
CA ALA A 103 30.25 19.36 11.47
C ALA A 103 30.73 20.62 10.74
N GLU A 104 31.49 20.43 9.66
CA GLU A 104 32.18 21.51 8.94
C GLU A 104 31.28 22.23 7.91
N GLY A 105 30.01 21.83 7.78
CA GLY A 105 29.09 22.39 6.81
C GLY A 105 28.29 23.60 7.33
N HIS A 106 28.07 24.55 6.43
CA HIS A 106 27.04 25.58 6.56
C HIS A 106 25.81 25.16 5.76
N TYR A 107 24.64 25.17 6.39
CA TYR A 107 23.41 24.63 5.81
C TYR A 107 22.33 25.67 5.67
N GLU A 108 21.59 25.60 4.57
CA GLU A 108 20.49 26.47 4.22
C GLU A 108 19.21 25.66 4.04
N VAL A 109 18.08 26.29 4.35
CA VAL A 109 16.75 25.71 4.18
C VAL A 109 16.06 26.37 2.99
N TRP A 110 15.44 25.55 2.16
CA TRP A 110 14.72 25.95 0.96
C TRP A 110 13.33 25.32 0.91
N LEU A 111 12.38 26.03 0.31
CA LEU A 111 11.12 25.47 -0.18
C LEU A 111 11.17 25.41 -1.70
N ALA A 112 10.61 24.36 -2.28
CA ALA A 112 10.55 24.16 -3.71
C ALA A 112 9.12 23.89 -4.20
N ASP A 113 8.80 24.50 -5.33
CA ASP A 113 7.64 24.24 -6.19
C ASP A 113 8.19 23.76 -7.53
N ASN A 114 8.03 22.47 -7.81
CA ASN A 114 8.75 21.75 -8.86
C ASN A 114 7.98 21.72 -10.20
N ARG A 115 7.05 22.66 -10.40
CA ARG A 115 6.19 22.68 -11.58
C ARG A 115 6.75 23.48 -12.75
N GLY A 116 7.79 24.26 -12.51
CA GLY A 116 8.39 25.17 -13.49
C GLY A 116 9.45 24.49 -14.37
N GLY A 117 10.07 23.42 -13.87
CA GLY A 117 11.08 22.63 -14.56
C GLY A 117 10.53 21.90 -15.79
N ALA A 118 11.45 21.55 -16.70
CA ALA A 118 11.11 20.90 -17.95
C ALA A 118 10.53 19.49 -17.74
N SER A 119 11.08 18.72 -16.81
CA SER A 119 10.58 17.37 -16.49
C SER A 119 9.55 17.38 -15.35
N ARG A 120 9.50 18.47 -14.58
CA ARG A 120 8.67 18.62 -13.36
C ARG A 120 8.93 17.54 -12.31
N ALA A 121 10.13 16.98 -12.32
CA ALA A 121 10.53 15.92 -11.41
C ALA A 121 10.52 16.38 -9.95
N VAL A 122 10.47 15.41 -9.04
CA VAL A 122 10.72 15.67 -7.62
C VAL A 122 12.13 16.21 -7.34
N LYS A 123 13.11 16.04 -8.23
CA LYS A 123 14.40 16.72 -8.04
C LYS A 123 14.28 18.16 -8.57
N PRO A 124 14.73 19.19 -7.84
CA PRO A 124 14.73 20.56 -8.34
C PRO A 124 15.47 20.71 -9.67
N GLU A 125 14.94 21.53 -10.56
CA GLU A 125 15.46 21.82 -11.90
C GLU A 125 15.49 23.33 -12.18
N GLU A 126 16.24 23.72 -13.22
CA GLU A 126 16.16 25.07 -13.76
C GLU A 126 14.71 25.36 -14.21
N GLY A 127 14.16 26.49 -13.75
CA GLY A 127 12.77 26.89 -13.98
C GLY A 127 11.86 26.68 -12.78
N ASP A 128 12.24 25.83 -11.83
CA ASP A 128 11.49 25.67 -10.58
C ASP A 128 11.55 26.92 -9.71
N ARG A 129 10.49 27.11 -8.91
CA ARG A 129 10.47 28.22 -7.95
C ARG A 129 11.08 27.76 -6.64
N LEU A 130 12.24 28.32 -6.33
CA LEU A 130 13.01 28.00 -5.13
C LEU A 130 13.04 29.19 -4.20
N ILE A 131 12.62 28.99 -2.94
CA ILE A 131 12.57 30.04 -1.93
C ILE A 131 13.53 29.71 -0.80
N ARG A 132 14.58 30.51 -0.68
CA ARG A 132 15.55 30.41 0.42
C ARG A 132 14.94 30.98 1.70
N LEU A 133 14.80 30.15 2.73
CA LEU A 133 14.26 30.56 4.03
C LEU A 133 15.33 31.13 4.96
N GLY A 134 16.58 30.64 4.85
CA GLY A 134 17.68 31.11 5.69
C GLY A 134 18.69 30.02 6.04
N MET A 135 19.65 30.39 6.89
CA MET A 135 20.69 29.50 7.41
C MET A 135 20.20 28.75 8.65
N LEU A 136 20.58 27.47 8.78
CA LEU A 136 20.48 26.76 10.05
C LEU A 136 21.58 27.24 10.99
N THR A 137 21.21 27.52 12.24
CA THR A 137 22.15 27.87 13.31
C THR A 137 22.29 26.68 14.25
N ARG A 138 23.51 26.20 14.46
CA ARG A 138 23.79 25.12 15.42
C ARG A 138 23.50 25.59 16.85
N THR A 139 22.93 24.70 17.63
CA THR A 139 22.64 24.88 19.05
C THR A 139 23.48 23.89 19.87
N ASP A 140 23.72 24.23 21.15
CA ASP A 140 24.64 23.47 22.03
C ASP A 140 24.16 22.04 22.31
N ASP A 141 22.88 21.75 22.09
CA ASP A 141 22.24 20.44 22.21
C ASP A 141 22.42 19.53 20.98
N GLY A 142 23.26 19.93 20.02
CA GLY A 142 23.58 19.14 18.82
C GLY A 142 22.57 19.29 17.68
N TRP A 143 21.55 20.12 17.85
CA TRP A 143 20.63 20.50 16.78
C TRP A 143 21.15 21.67 15.95
N ALA A 144 20.54 21.86 14.79
CA ALA A 144 20.67 23.03 13.95
C ALA A 144 19.26 23.53 13.63
N THR A 145 18.97 24.79 13.95
CA THR A 145 17.62 25.34 13.93
C THR A 145 17.54 26.60 13.06
N LEU A 146 16.45 26.73 12.30
CA LEU A 146 16.01 27.97 11.67
C LEU A 146 14.59 28.27 12.16
N ARG A 147 14.36 29.51 12.58
CA ARG A 147 13.02 30.05 12.87
C ARG A 147 12.80 31.29 12.02
N THR A 148 11.69 31.33 11.31
CA THR A 148 11.31 32.46 10.47
C THR A 148 9.80 32.56 10.36
N THR A 149 9.30 33.60 9.70
CA THR A 149 7.89 33.76 9.40
C THR A 149 7.75 33.97 7.90
N LEU A 150 6.91 33.17 7.26
CA LEU A 150 6.63 33.28 5.84
C LEU A 150 5.85 34.56 5.54
N GLU A 151 6.27 35.26 4.48
CA GLU A 151 5.53 36.43 3.98
C GLU A 151 4.55 35.98 2.90
N ARG A 152 3.25 36.02 3.21
CA ARG A 152 2.19 35.52 2.33
C ARG A 152 2.24 36.10 0.91
N ALA A 153 2.52 37.40 0.77
CA ALA A 153 2.55 38.07 -0.53
C ALA A 153 3.66 37.53 -1.45
N SER A 154 4.81 37.15 -0.88
CA SER A 154 5.94 36.58 -1.61
C SER A 154 5.67 35.17 -2.16
N LEU A 155 4.64 34.51 -1.62
CA LEU A 155 4.27 33.12 -1.92
C LEU A 155 3.07 33.04 -2.87
N ALA A 156 2.63 34.13 -3.48
CA ALA A 156 1.49 34.10 -4.39
C ALA A 156 1.69 33.05 -5.52
N GLY A 157 0.72 32.14 -5.63
CA GLY A 157 0.74 31.02 -6.59
C GLY A 157 1.85 29.99 -6.37
N PHE A 158 2.54 30.00 -5.23
CA PHE A 158 3.54 29.00 -4.87
C PHE A 158 2.85 27.79 -4.24
N GLU A 159 3.20 26.60 -4.70
CA GLU A 159 2.73 25.34 -4.15
C GLU A 159 3.91 24.57 -3.54
N LEU A 160 3.83 24.30 -2.24
CA LEU A 160 4.84 23.59 -1.48
C LEU A 160 4.85 22.11 -1.87
N ASP A 161 5.75 21.77 -2.78
CA ASP A 161 6.04 20.39 -3.13
C ASP A 161 7.07 19.79 -2.17
N GLN A 162 8.13 20.55 -1.86
CA GLN A 162 9.23 20.05 -1.04
C GLN A 162 9.85 21.10 -0.13
N ALA A 163 10.41 20.59 0.97
CA ALA A 163 11.37 21.29 1.80
C ALA A 163 12.73 20.61 1.71
N ILE A 164 13.78 21.41 1.64
CA ILE A 164 15.15 20.96 1.34
C ILE A 164 16.11 21.60 2.34
N ILE A 165 17.03 20.81 2.88
CA ILE A 165 18.24 21.29 3.54
C ILE A 165 19.41 21.03 2.61
N ALA A 166 20.18 22.04 2.25
CA ALA A 166 21.32 21.94 1.36
C ALA A 166 22.55 22.62 1.96
N ARG A 167 23.75 22.27 1.46
CA ARG A 167 24.97 23.01 1.81
C ARG A 167 24.95 24.36 1.12
N ARG A 168 25.43 25.38 1.82
CA ARG A 168 25.50 26.75 1.31
C ARG A 168 26.34 26.81 0.03
N GLY A 169 25.78 27.39 -1.02
CA GLY A 169 26.46 27.65 -2.29
C GLY A 169 26.49 26.48 -3.27
N GLU A 170 25.92 25.32 -2.91
CA GLU A 170 25.73 24.21 -3.85
C GLU A 170 24.44 24.40 -4.66
N PRO A 171 24.46 24.15 -5.98
CA PRO A 171 23.26 24.24 -6.82
C PRO A 171 22.26 23.14 -6.45
N LEU A 172 20.99 23.48 -6.23
CA LEU A 172 19.97 22.50 -5.85
C LEU A 172 19.64 21.50 -6.98
N GLU A 173 19.94 21.87 -8.22
CA GLU A 173 19.82 21.01 -9.41
C GLU A 173 20.79 19.82 -9.35
N GLN A 174 21.92 19.99 -8.66
CA GLN A 174 22.86 18.90 -8.40
C GLN A 174 22.38 18.00 -7.26
N GLY A 175 21.55 18.54 -6.36
CA GLY A 175 20.91 17.84 -5.26
C GLY A 175 21.07 18.59 -3.94
N GLY A 176 20.19 18.28 -2.99
CA GLY A 176 20.23 18.78 -1.62
C GLY A 176 20.90 17.75 -0.69
N LEU A 177 20.78 17.97 0.62
CA LEU A 177 21.24 17.02 1.63
C LEU A 177 20.08 16.24 2.22
N LEU A 178 19.05 16.93 2.71
CA LEU A 178 17.83 16.34 3.26
C LEU A 178 16.60 16.86 2.52
N PHE A 179 15.63 15.99 2.28
CA PHE A 179 14.41 16.26 1.54
C PHE A 179 13.18 15.78 2.31
N GLY A 180 12.05 16.44 2.08
CA GLY A 180 10.76 16.07 2.64
C GLY A 180 9.62 16.73 1.88
N ALA A 181 8.47 16.04 1.79
CA ALA A 181 7.28 16.52 1.09
C ALA A 181 6.02 16.29 1.94
N PRO A 182 5.00 17.17 1.85
CA PRO A 182 3.66 16.88 2.38
C PRO A 182 3.04 15.64 1.71
N ASN A 183 2.49 14.73 2.50
CA ASN A 183 1.81 13.53 1.99
C ASN A 183 0.37 13.83 1.53
N LEU A 184 -0.27 12.85 0.87
CA LEU A 184 -1.66 12.97 0.41
C LEU A 184 -2.64 13.40 1.51
N MET A 185 -2.55 12.82 2.71
CA MET A 185 -3.50 13.11 3.80
C MET A 185 -3.38 14.56 4.26
N GLN A 186 -2.15 15.07 4.37
CA GLN A 186 -1.89 16.48 4.71
C GLN A 186 -2.42 17.39 3.60
N ARG A 187 -2.10 17.10 2.34
CA ARG A 187 -2.57 17.87 1.18
C ARG A 187 -4.10 17.95 1.17
N ALA A 188 -4.78 16.80 1.24
CA ALA A 188 -6.24 16.72 1.25
C ALA A 188 -6.88 17.42 2.46
N TYR A 189 -6.31 17.26 3.66
CA TYR A 189 -6.85 17.88 4.87
C TYR A 189 -6.80 19.40 4.80
N PHE A 190 -5.64 19.97 4.51
CA PHE A 190 -5.46 21.42 4.52
C PHE A 190 -6.07 22.10 3.29
N SER A 191 -6.14 21.42 2.14
CA SER A 191 -6.79 21.96 0.94
C SER A 191 -8.32 22.00 1.06
N ALA A 192 -8.92 21.11 1.86
CA ALA A 192 -10.36 21.04 2.10
C ALA A 192 -10.86 22.08 3.13
N GLN A 193 -9.97 22.76 3.85
CA GLN A 193 -10.38 23.77 4.82
C GLN A 193 -11.01 24.99 4.10
N PRO A 194 -12.24 25.41 4.45
CA PRO A 194 -13.11 26.24 3.60
C PRO A 194 -12.68 27.69 3.32
N TRP A 195 -11.43 28.10 3.50
CA TRP A 195 -11.04 29.52 3.47
C TRP A 195 -9.90 29.92 2.55
N SER A 196 -9.61 29.09 1.54
CA SER A 196 -8.80 29.52 0.39
C SER A 196 -9.65 30.33 -0.61
N LEU A 197 -9.60 31.65 -0.44
CA LEU A 197 -9.91 32.76 -1.39
C LEU A 197 -11.25 33.52 -1.20
N THR A 198 -11.06 34.84 -1.06
CA THR A 198 -11.98 35.98 -1.27
C THR A 198 -13.41 35.83 -0.76
N ALA A 199 -13.71 36.58 0.31
CA ALA A 199 -15.06 36.88 0.75
C ALA A 199 -15.87 37.48 -0.42
N SER A 200 -16.74 36.68 -1.01
CA SER A 200 -17.99 37.17 -1.59
C SER A 200 -19.01 37.13 -0.45
N ASP A 201 -19.33 38.31 0.06
CA ASP A 201 -20.32 38.53 1.11
C ASP A 201 -21.71 38.16 0.58
N ASP A 202 -22.24 37.01 1.01
CA ASP A 202 -23.67 36.75 1.25
C ASP A 202 -23.84 35.26 1.56
N GLU A 203 -23.86 34.91 2.86
CA GLU A 203 -24.59 33.78 3.48
C GLU A 203 -24.11 33.60 4.95
N PRO A 204 -25.00 33.35 5.93
CA PRO A 204 -24.61 33.25 7.34
C PRO A 204 -23.90 31.92 7.63
N ARG A 205 -22.58 31.96 7.81
CA ARG A 205 -21.75 30.79 8.14
C ARG A 205 -21.96 30.32 9.58
N LYS A 206 -22.29 29.03 9.76
CA LYS A 206 -22.09 28.30 11.03
C LYS A 206 -20.62 28.43 11.46
N SER A 207 -20.37 28.59 12.77
CA SER A 207 -19.08 29.01 13.36
C SER A 207 -17.86 28.35 12.72
N ALA A 208 -17.29 29.08 11.78
CA ALA A 208 -16.00 28.86 11.16
C ALA A 208 -14.90 29.05 12.22
N GLY A 209 -14.02 28.07 12.43
CA GLY A 209 -12.71 28.30 13.05
C GLY A 209 -11.87 29.38 12.34
N PRO A 210 -10.65 29.66 12.78
CA PRO A 210 -9.82 30.70 12.17
C PRO A 210 -9.37 30.32 10.74
N ALA A 211 -9.47 31.26 9.80
CA ALA A 211 -8.94 31.12 8.44
C ALA A 211 -7.44 30.77 8.46
N LEU A 212 -7.02 29.72 7.75
CA LEU A 212 -5.60 29.35 7.57
C LEU A 212 -5.02 30.08 6.35
N PRO A 213 -4.34 31.24 6.50
CA PRO A 213 -3.98 32.10 5.38
C PRO A 213 -2.93 31.48 4.45
N PHE A 214 -2.20 30.46 4.92
CA PHE A 214 -1.14 29.78 4.19
C PHE A 214 -1.56 28.40 3.66
N ALA A 215 -2.81 27.96 3.85
CA ALA A 215 -3.28 26.66 3.35
C ALA A 215 -3.19 26.52 1.81
N PHE A 216 -3.15 27.63 1.08
CA PHE A 216 -2.95 27.64 -0.38
C PHE A 216 -1.60 27.04 -0.81
N LEU A 217 -0.61 26.96 0.10
CA LEU A 217 0.68 26.34 -0.18
C LEU A 217 0.54 24.83 -0.42
N LEU A 218 -0.53 24.20 0.06
CA LEU A 218 -0.78 22.80 -0.22
C LEU A 218 -1.73 22.76 -1.41
N PRO A 219 -1.29 22.25 -2.58
CA PRO A 219 -2.14 22.21 -3.75
C PRO A 219 -3.42 21.49 -3.40
N LYS A 220 -4.52 21.93 -4.01
CA LYS A 220 -5.75 21.15 -3.99
C LYS A 220 -5.45 19.85 -4.72
N ALA A 221 -5.09 18.80 -3.97
CA ALA A 221 -5.47 17.45 -4.37
C ALA A 221 -6.93 17.62 -4.78
N ALA A 222 -7.30 17.34 -6.03
CA ALA A 222 -8.63 17.67 -6.53
C ALA A 222 -9.65 17.18 -5.48
N VAL A 223 -10.20 18.12 -4.72
CA VAL A 223 -11.07 17.95 -3.53
C VAL A 223 -11.88 19.25 -3.52
N ALA A 224 -13.03 19.21 -4.19
CA ALA A 224 -13.88 20.37 -4.41
C ALA A 224 -15.00 20.44 -3.36
N GLN A 225 -15.28 21.65 -2.87
CA GLN A 225 -15.96 22.03 -1.61
C GLN A 225 -17.40 21.51 -1.34
N THR A 226 -17.90 20.50 -2.03
CA THR A 226 -19.19 19.83 -1.72
C THR A 226 -18.99 18.33 -1.64
N PRO A 227 -19.75 17.58 -0.83
CA PRO A 227 -19.57 16.12 -0.68
C PRO A 227 -19.60 15.32 -2.00
N SER A 228 -20.33 15.83 -3.01
CA SER A 228 -20.37 15.28 -4.37
C SER A 228 -19.16 15.68 -5.21
N ALA A 229 -18.68 16.92 -5.11
CA ALA A 229 -17.50 17.38 -5.83
C ALA A 229 -16.20 16.82 -5.20
N ASP A 230 -16.13 16.65 -3.88
CA ASP A 230 -15.08 15.94 -3.14
C ASP A 230 -14.97 14.48 -3.61
N ALA A 231 -16.11 13.79 -3.79
CA ALA A 231 -16.14 12.41 -4.27
C ALA A 231 -15.62 12.28 -5.70
N ALA A 232 -16.10 13.12 -6.63
CA ALA A 232 -15.66 13.13 -8.03
C ALA A 232 -14.15 13.39 -8.17
N SER A 233 -13.59 14.12 -7.22
CA SER A 233 -12.22 14.58 -7.28
C SER A 233 -11.22 13.59 -6.64
N LEU A 234 -11.60 12.88 -5.56
CA LEU A 234 -10.90 11.68 -5.10
C LEU A 234 -10.96 10.55 -6.13
N GLU A 235 -12.11 10.40 -6.81
CA GLU A 235 -12.29 9.43 -7.89
C GLU A 235 -11.29 9.67 -9.03
N GLN A 236 -11.14 10.92 -9.49
CA GLN A 236 -10.14 11.30 -10.49
C GLN A 236 -8.70 11.04 -10.03
N LEU A 237 -8.39 11.33 -8.76
CA LEU A 237 -7.05 11.11 -8.22
C LEU A 237 -6.70 9.61 -8.15
N ILE A 238 -7.64 8.77 -7.71
CA ILE A 238 -7.49 7.30 -7.72
C ILE A 238 -7.33 6.80 -9.16
N ALA A 239 -8.13 7.30 -10.11
CA ALA A 239 -8.03 6.92 -11.52
C ALA A 239 -6.68 7.28 -12.12
N ARG A 240 -6.17 8.49 -11.84
CA ARG A 240 -4.84 8.92 -12.28
C ARG A 240 -3.75 8.04 -11.66
N GLY A 241 -3.86 7.74 -10.37
CA GLY A 241 -2.93 6.85 -9.68
C GLY A 241 -2.90 5.45 -10.26
N ARG A 242 -4.07 4.87 -10.56
CA ARG A 242 -4.17 3.59 -11.26
C ARG A 242 -3.51 3.65 -12.63
N GLN A 243 -3.78 4.70 -13.40
CA GLN A 243 -3.20 4.85 -14.73
C GLN A 243 -1.68 4.81 -14.67
N ILE A 244 -1.08 5.61 -13.78
CA ILE A 244 0.38 5.61 -13.56
C ILE A 244 0.85 4.21 -13.13
N PHE A 245 0.18 3.60 -12.16
CA PHE A 245 0.53 2.29 -11.63
C PHE A 245 0.59 1.18 -12.71
N VAL A 246 -0.31 1.24 -13.69
CA VAL A 246 -0.44 0.20 -14.74
C VAL A 246 0.35 0.55 -16.01
N GLU A 247 0.44 1.82 -16.38
CA GLU A 247 0.88 2.26 -17.71
C GLU A 247 2.20 3.05 -17.70
N GLU A 248 2.58 3.70 -16.60
CA GLU A 248 3.78 4.55 -16.57
C GLU A 248 5.04 3.70 -16.36
N THR A 249 6.00 3.89 -17.26
CA THR A 249 7.30 3.20 -17.26
C THR A 249 8.43 4.08 -16.76
N PHE A 250 8.15 5.38 -16.54
CA PHE A 250 9.10 6.40 -16.13
C PHE A 250 10.32 6.45 -17.04
N ASP A 251 10.10 6.37 -18.36
CA ASP A 251 11.17 6.27 -19.38
C ASP A 251 12.23 5.22 -19.05
N GLY A 252 11.84 4.14 -18.37
CA GLY A 252 12.72 3.10 -17.86
C GLY A 252 12.85 1.90 -18.80
N ASN A 253 13.01 0.72 -18.21
CA ASN A 253 13.19 -0.56 -18.90
C ASN A 253 11.88 -1.23 -19.38
N GLY A 254 10.77 -0.51 -19.34
CA GLY A 254 9.45 -1.00 -19.75
C GLY A 254 8.62 -1.66 -18.64
N ARG A 255 9.17 -1.83 -17.42
CA ARG A 255 8.40 -2.23 -16.25
C ARG A 255 7.48 -1.09 -15.78
N THR A 256 6.35 -1.46 -15.20
CA THR A 256 5.45 -0.58 -14.43
C THR A 256 5.25 -1.16 -13.03
N CYS A 257 4.55 -0.47 -12.12
CA CYS A 257 4.24 -1.05 -10.80
C CYS A 257 3.45 -2.37 -10.93
N ALA A 258 2.55 -2.46 -11.92
CA ALA A 258 1.78 -3.66 -12.22
C ALA A 258 2.64 -4.84 -12.71
N THR A 259 3.90 -4.63 -13.11
CA THR A 259 4.82 -5.73 -13.48
C THR A 259 5.21 -6.62 -12.31
N CYS A 260 5.03 -6.19 -11.06
CA CYS A 260 5.17 -7.07 -9.88
C CYS A 260 3.90 -7.10 -9.03
N HIS A 261 3.10 -6.04 -9.06
CA HIS A 261 1.87 -5.95 -8.28
C HIS A 261 0.63 -6.06 -9.17
N ARG A 262 0.35 -7.28 -9.64
CA ARG A 262 -0.70 -7.56 -10.65
C ARG A 262 -2.11 -7.32 -10.10
N PRO A 263 -2.90 -6.38 -10.66
CA PRO A 263 -4.26 -6.10 -10.16
C PRO A 263 -5.22 -7.30 -10.22
N ASP A 264 -4.96 -8.23 -11.14
CA ASP A 264 -5.70 -9.49 -11.34
C ASP A 264 -5.11 -10.68 -10.57
N ASN A 265 -4.13 -10.44 -9.69
CA ASN A 265 -3.50 -11.45 -8.84
C ASN A 265 -3.15 -10.84 -7.47
N ASN A 266 -4.16 -10.26 -6.81
CA ASN A 266 -4.06 -9.68 -5.46
C ASN A 266 -2.94 -8.63 -5.27
N HIS A 267 -2.57 -7.92 -6.34
CA HIS A 267 -1.43 -6.99 -6.32
C HIS A 267 -0.11 -7.65 -5.89
N THR A 268 0.10 -8.92 -6.25
CA THR A 268 1.33 -9.68 -6.04
C THR A 268 1.63 -10.60 -7.25
N ILE A 269 2.69 -11.39 -7.17
CA ILE A 269 3.08 -12.42 -8.14
C ILE A 269 3.48 -13.70 -7.40
N ASP A 270 3.17 -14.82 -8.02
CA ASP A 270 3.57 -16.15 -7.58
C ASP A 270 4.08 -16.98 -8.77
N PRO A 271 4.78 -18.11 -8.54
CA PRO A 271 5.31 -18.95 -9.63
C PRO A 271 4.27 -19.41 -10.65
N ARG A 272 3.02 -19.70 -10.24
CA ARG A 272 1.96 -20.15 -11.16
C ARG A 272 1.48 -19.00 -12.04
N TYR A 273 1.37 -17.80 -11.50
CA TYR A 273 1.08 -16.61 -12.30
C TYR A 273 2.22 -16.32 -13.29
N ILE A 274 3.47 -16.31 -12.81
CA ILE A 274 4.67 -16.06 -13.60
C ILE A 274 4.80 -17.04 -14.78
N ALA A 275 4.46 -18.31 -14.58
CA ALA A 275 4.52 -19.33 -15.62
C ALA A 275 3.57 -19.08 -16.82
N LYS A 276 2.52 -18.27 -16.63
CA LYS A 276 1.56 -17.91 -17.69
C LYS A 276 2.03 -16.73 -18.55
N LEU A 277 3.04 -15.99 -18.11
CA LEU A 277 3.50 -14.78 -18.78
C LEU A 277 4.37 -15.08 -20.00
N PRO A 278 4.26 -14.28 -21.08
CA PRO A 278 5.12 -14.44 -22.25
C PRO A 278 6.58 -14.12 -21.90
N ALA A 279 7.53 -14.73 -22.59
CA ALA A 279 8.97 -14.47 -22.37
C ALA A 279 9.36 -12.99 -22.61
N SER A 280 8.54 -12.22 -23.35
CA SER A 280 8.72 -10.79 -23.58
C SER A 280 8.10 -9.89 -22.52
N ASP A 281 7.48 -10.44 -21.46
CA ASP A 281 6.95 -9.63 -20.36
C ASP A 281 8.10 -8.86 -19.68
N PRO A 282 7.95 -7.55 -19.39
CA PRO A 282 8.98 -6.75 -18.73
C PRO A 282 9.45 -7.29 -17.37
N LEU A 283 8.69 -8.18 -16.73
CA LEU A 283 9.15 -8.92 -15.56
C LEU A 283 10.45 -9.67 -15.84
N PHE A 284 10.65 -10.15 -17.07
CA PHE A 284 11.79 -10.95 -17.49
C PHE A 284 12.89 -10.14 -18.19
N VAL A 285 12.90 -8.81 -18.03
CA VAL A 285 13.88 -7.94 -18.71
C VAL A 285 15.35 -8.35 -18.45
N ALA A 286 15.67 -8.90 -17.28
CA ALA A 286 17.00 -9.41 -16.97
C ALA A 286 17.41 -10.64 -17.81
N GLU A 287 16.46 -11.38 -18.39
CA GLU A 287 16.71 -12.56 -19.22
C GLU A 287 17.12 -12.21 -20.66
N TYR A 288 16.71 -11.03 -21.15
CA TYR A 288 16.93 -10.64 -22.56
C TYR A 288 17.66 -9.30 -22.75
N ASN A 289 17.83 -8.48 -21.70
CA ASN A 289 18.64 -7.26 -21.75
C ASN A 289 19.99 -7.47 -21.02
N PRO A 290 21.13 -7.51 -21.75
CA PRO A 290 22.45 -7.70 -21.17
C PRO A 290 22.85 -6.66 -20.09
N ASP A 291 22.42 -5.41 -20.25
CA ASP A 291 22.73 -4.32 -19.30
C ASP A 291 22.00 -4.47 -17.97
N LEU A 292 21.00 -5.36 -17.92
CA LEU A 292 20.15 -5.65 -16.76
C LEU A 292 20.23 -7.10 -16.31
N LYS A 293 21.24 -7.86 -16.76
CA LYS A 293 21.38 -9.29 -16.44
C LYS A 293 21.41 -9.60 -14.92
N GLU A 294 21.84 -8.63 -14.11
CA GLU A 294 21.93 -8.75 -12.64
C GLU A 294 20.82 -7.97 -11.91
N LEU A 295 19.83 -7.44 -12.65
CA LEU A 295 18.67 -6.78 -12.04
C LEU A 295 17.82 -7.78 -11.24
N GLU A 296 17.77 -9.03 -11.70
CA GLU A 296 17.06 -10.13 -11.04
C GLU A 296 17.88 -11.43 -11.11
N LYS A 297 17.44 -12.45 -10.37
CA LYS A 297 17.93 -13.83 -10.50
C LYS A 297 16.84 -14.70 -11.15
N PRO A 298 16.92 -14.99 -12.48
CA PRO A 298 15.83 -15.66 -13.21
C PRO A 298 15.33 -16.96 -12.59
N THR A 299 16.22 -17.81 -12.07
CA THR A 299 15.82 -19.07 -11.41
C THR A 299 14.92 -18.82 -10.20
N LEU A 300 15.25 -17.86 -9.34
CA LEU A 300 14.48 -17.55 -8.13
C LEU A 300 13.19 -16.81 -8.47
N LEU A 301 13.23 -15.91 -9.45
CA LEU A 301 12.03 -15.24 -9.97
C LEU A 301 11.04 -16.26 -10.53
N ARG A 302 11.47 -17.15 -11.43
CA ARG A 302 10.61 -18.11 -12.12
C ARG A 302 10.07 -19.20 -11.19
N GLN A 303 10.90 -19.73 -10.29
CA GLN A 303 10.53 -20.88 -9.46
C GLN A 303 9.93 -20.51 -8.12
N MET A 304 10.29 -19.33 -7.58
CA MET A 304 9.87 -18.91 -6.24
C MET A 304 9.12 -17.58 -6.21
N GLY A 305 9.06 -16.81 -7.30
CA GLY A 305 8.42 -15.49 -7.29
C GLY A 305 9.19 -14.46 -6.45
N LEU A 306 10.51 -14.64 -6.32
CA LEU A 306 11.38 -13.72 -5.58
C LEU A 306 11.99 -12.66 -6.49
N ILE A 307 12.06 -11.44 -5.98
CA ILE A 307 12.62 -10.26 -6.62
C ILE A 307 13.87 -9.82 -5.85
N LEU A 308 14.89 -9.34 -6.57
CA LEU A 308 16.10 -8.80 -5.96
C LEU A 308 15.85 -7.40 -5.40
N ALA A 309 16.16 -7.20 -4.13
CA ALA A 309 16.02 -5.92 -3.43
C ALA A 309 17.35 -5.49 -2.79
N ASN A 310 17.82 -4.28 -3.11
CA ASN A 310 19.01 -3.67 -2.51
C ASN A 310 18.64 -2.81 -1.28
N VAL A 311 17.92 -3.39 -0.32
CA VAL A 311 17.43 -2.65 0.88
C VAL A 311 18.58 -2.14 1.76
N ASP A 312 19.71 -2.85 1.77
CA ASP A 312 20.90 -2.46 2.52
C ASP A 312 21.69 -1.34 1.84
N GLY A 313 21.52 -1.17 0.53
CA GLY A 313 22.28 -0.25 -0.31
C GLY A 313 22.75 -0.93 -1.59
N PHE A 314 23.05 -0.12 -2.63
CA PHE A 314 23.55 -0.62 -3.91
C PHE A 314 25.03 -1.05 -3.86
N ASP A 315 25.76 -0.67 -2.81
CA ASP A 315 27.13 -1.09 -2.52
C ASP A 315 27.21 -2.43 -1.79
N LYS A 316 26.06 -2.99 -1.38
CA LYS A 316 25.93 -4.29 -0.72
C LYS A 316 25.27 -5.31 -1.64
N PRO A 317 25.51 -6.62 -1.43
CA PRO A 317 24.77 -7.65 -2.14
C PRO A 317 23.26 -7.49 -1.96
N GLY A 318 22.49 -7.62 -3.04
CA GLY A 318 21.03 -7.61 -2.95
C GLY A 318 20.50 -8.89 -2.29
N VAL A 319 19.41 -8.76 -1.54
CA VAL A 319 18.67 -9.87 -0.93
C VAL A 319 17.48 -10.23 -1.81
N MET A 320 16.90 -11.42 -1.62
CA MET A 320 15.75 -11.89 -2.40
C MET A 320 14.49 -11.84 -1.55
N ARG A 321 13.51 -11.02 -1.96
CA ARG A 321 12.24 -10.87 -1.26
C ARG A 321 11.06 -11.22 -2.13
N SER A 322 10.01 -11.76 -1.52
CA SER A 322 8.70 -11.94 -2.15
C SER A 322 8.02 -10.58 -2.31
N VAL A 323 7.05 -10.50 -3.22
CA VAL A 323 6.31 -9.26 -3.46
C VAL A 323 5.09 -9.23 -2.52
N PRO A 324 5.05 -8.37 -1.49
CA PRO A 324 3.87 -8.28 -0.64
C PRO A 324 2.69 -7.71 -1.44
N HIS A 325 1.47 -8.17 -1.15
CA HIS A 325 0.27 -7.55 -1.73
C HIS A 325 0.12 -6.09 -1.25
N LEU A 326 -0.55 -5.26 -2.05
CA LEU A 326 -0.84 -3.86 -1.70
C LEU A 326 -2.26 -3.64 -1.15
N LEU A 327 -3.03 -4.72 -0.98
CA LEU A 327 -4.37 -4.66 -0.41
C LEU A 327 -4.32 -4.23 1.06
N ALA A 328 -5.26 -3.37 1.45
CA ALA A 328 -5.50 -2.96 2.84
C ALA A 328 -4.31 -2.29 3.56
N LEU A 329 -3.36 -1.70 2.82
CA LEU A 329 -2.24 -0.93 3.37
C LEU A 329 -2.63 0.04 4.51
N PRO A 330 -3.73 0.82 4.44
CA PRO A 330 -4.10 1.75 5.52
C PRO A 330 -4.42 1.10 6.87
N THR A 331 -4.53 -0.23 6.91
CA THR A 331 -4.77 -1.01 8.13
C THR A 331 -3.50 -1.59 8.71
N SER A 332 -2.38 -1.55 7.98
CA SER A 332 -1.13 -2.22 8.34
C SER A 332 0.10 -1.31 8.33
N ILE A 333 -0.01 -0.05 7.93
CA ILE A 333 1.16 0.83 7.74
C ILE A 333 1.51 1.72 8.94
N ASP A 334 0.67 1.76 9.98
CA ASP A 334 0.96 2.53 11.19
C ASP A 334 2.11 1.84 11.98
N VAL A 335 3.06 2.63 12.50
CA VAL A 335 4.26 2.15 13.21
C VAL A 335 4.06 2.14 14.73
N GLU A 336 4.74 1.24 15.46
CA GLU A 336 4.69 1.25 16.93
C GLU A 336 5.44 2.48 17.48
N VAL A 337 4.81 3.19 18.43
CA VAL A 337 5.49 4.21 19.26
C VAL A 337 6.09 3.52 20.46
N CYS A 338 7.38 3.70 20.72
CA CYS A 338 8.07 3.00 21.79
C CYS A 338 7.66 3.50 23.17
N ALA A 339 7.91 2.68 24.19
CA ALA A 339 7.58 2.99 25.58
C ALA A 339 8.24 4.29 26.08
N GLU A 340 9.47 4.59 25.63
CA GLU A 340 10.20 5.81 26.03
C GLU A 340 9.51 7.10 25.53
N HIS A 341 8.78 7.01 24.41
CA HIS A 341 8.02 8.12 23.84
C HIS A 341 6.53 8.07 24.21
N GLY A 342 6.17 7.31 25.25
CA GLY A 342 4.81 7.24 25.78
C GLY A 342 3.88 6.25 25.07
N GLY A 343 4.42 5.43 24.16
CA GLY A 343 3.70 4.36 23.51
C GLY A 343 3.81 3.03 24.26
N LYS A 344 3.61 1.93 23.52
CA LYS A 344 3.68 0.54 24.03
C LYS A 344 4.53 -0.37 23.12
N GLY A 345 5.18 0.22 22.12
CA GLY A 345 6.10 -0.44 21.22
C GLY A 345 7.42 -0.78 21.90
N ASP A 346 8.08 -1.78 21.34
CA ASP A 346 9.27 -2.39 21.94
C ASP A 346 10.56 -1.71 21.47
N PHE A 347 10.52 -1.03 20.31
CA PHE A 347 11.70 -0.51 19.62
C PHE A 347 11.51 0.95 19.19
N CYS A 348 12.33 1.86 19.69
CA CYS A 348 12.26 3.28 19.30
C CYS A 348 12.78 3.52 17.88
N GLU A 349 13.52 2.59 17.32
CA GLU A 349 13.98 2.62 15.94
C GLU A 349 12.82 2.49 14.94
N ASP A 350 11.65 1.99 15.34
CA ASP A 350 10.48 1.87 14.46
C ASP A 350 9.88 3.25 14.13
N GLU A 351 10.09 4.23 15.00
CA GLU A 351 9.69 5.62 14.78
C GLU A 351 10.62 6.34 13.79
N ALA A 352 11.67 5.68 13.32
CA ALA A 352 12.59 6.21 12.32
C ALA A 352 11.95 6.35 10.92
N PHE A 353 10.85 5.63 10.66
CA PHE A 353 10.15 5.62 9.39
C PHE A 353 8.67 6.02 9.55
N ALA A 354 8.12 6.65 8.53
CA ALA A 354 6.74 7.15 8.55
C ALA A 354 5.70 6.04 8.45
N ASN A 355 6.00 4.96 7.71
CA ASN A 355 5.08 3.87 7.43
C ASN A 355 5.77 2.49 7.46
N ALA A 356 5.14 1.50 8.09
CA ALA A 356 5.58 0.11 8.09
C ALA A 356 5.38 -0.55 6.71
N LEU A 357 6.26 -0.22 5.76
CA LEU A 357 6.18 -0.65 4.37
C LEU A 357 7.23 -1.71 4.02
N GLY A 358 6.94 -2.48 2.97
CA GLY A 358 7.74 -3.65 2.60
C GLY A 358 7.81 -4.67 3.73
N TRP A 359 8.80 -5.55 3.66
CA TRP A 359 8.94 -6.64 4.63
C TRP A 359 9.59 -6.24 5.96
N SER A 360 10.31 -5.11 6.04
CA SER A 360 11.08 -4.73 7.23
C SER A 360 10.90 -3.29 7.69
N GLY A 361 10.01 -2.50 7.09
CA GLY A 361 9.73 -1.12 7.49
C GLY A 361 10.71 -0.10 6.89
N ASP A 362 11.97 -0.50 6.71
CA ASP A 362 13.00 0.22 5.95
C ASP A 362 13.02 -0.13 4.45
N GLY A 363 12.06 -0.93 3.99
CA GLY A 363 11.89 -1.22 2.56
C GLY A 363 11.55 0.04 1.74
N SER A 364 11.15 1.13 2.40
CA SER A 364 11.00 2.45 1.80
C SER A 364 12.21 3.32 2.10
N PRO A 365 12.85 3.95 1.09
CA PRO A 365 13.98 4.85 1.32
C PRO A 365 13.53 6.15 2.00
N GLY A 366 14.50 7.01 2.32
CA GLY A 366 14.21 8.34 2.81
C GLY A 366 13.43 8.34 4.12
N THR A 367 12.21 8.89 4.07
CA THR A 367 11.35 9.05 5.26
C THR A 367 10.66 7.75 5.66
N GLY A 368 10.81 6.69 4.86
CA GLY A 368 10.06 5.46 5.01
C GLY A 368 8.56 5.65 4.73
N SER A 369 8.19 6.67 3.95
CA SER A 369 6.80 6.94 3.59
C SER A 369 6.36 6.14 2.36
N LEU A 370 5.05 6.01 2.15
CA LEU A 370 4.50 5.39 0.93
C LEU A 370 4.92 6.12 -0.33
N ARG A 371 5.09 7.44 -0.22
CA ARG A 371 5.61 8.29 -1.27
C ARG A 371 7.04 7.93 -1.69
N GLU A 372 7.95 7.86 -0.72
CA GLU A 372 9.34 7.47 -0.98
C GLU A 372 9.46 6.00 -1.39
N PHE A 373 8.52 5.14 -0.97
CA PHE A 373 8.48 3.74 -1.41
C PHE A 373 8.33 3.62 -2.92
N ALA A 374 7.43 4.42 -3.53
CA ALA A 374 7.28 4.48 -4.98
C ALA A 374 8.57 4.96 -5.68
N LEU A 375 9.22 5.99 -5.14
CA LEU A 375 10.49 6.49 -5.67
C LEU A 375 11.62 5.45 -5.60
N GLY A 376 11.71 4.74 -4.47
CA GLY A 376 12.64 3.63 -4.28
C GLY A 376 12.40 2.48 -5.26
N ALA A 377 11.14 2.10 -5.46
CA ALA A 377 10.76 1.04 -6.39
C ALA A 377 11.12 1.38 -7.85
N ILE A 378 10.90 2.63 -8.28
CA ILE A 378 11.30 3.11 -9.62
C ILE A 378 12.83 2.98 -9.77
N THR A 379 13.58 3.51 -8.80
CA THR A 379 15.05 3.49 -8.81
C THR A 379 15.62 2.08 -8.81
N GLN A 380 15.03 1.17 -8.01
CA GLN A 380 15.47 -0.21 -7.89
C GLN A 380 15.18 -1.03 -9.15
N HIS A 381 13.94 -0.95 -9.66
CA HIS A 381 13.39 -1.97 -10.58
C HIS A 381 13.15 -1.48 -12.00
N MET A 382 13.03 -0.18 -12.25
CA MET A 382 12.74 0.37 -13.59
C MET A 382 13.94 0.92 -14.39
N PRO A 383 15.21 0.88 -13.93
CA PRO A 383 16.28 1.56 -14.66
C PRO A 383 16.64 0.83 -15.96
N LYS A 384 17.09 1.56 -16.98
CA LYS A 384 17.63 1.00 -18.24
C LYS A 384 18.96 0.27 -18.06
N THR A 385 19.79 0.71 -17.12
CA THR A 385 21.05 0.04 -16.73
C THR A 385 21.16 -0.08 -15.21
N LEU A 386 22.09 -0.91 -14.71
CA LEU A 386 22.35 -1.02 -13.27
C LEU A 386 23.04 0.22 -12.67
N GLY A 387 23.38 1.23 -13.48
CA GLY A 387 23.88 2.52 -13.02
C GLY A 387 22.85 3.33 -12.23
N ARG A 388 21.55 3.13 -12.52
CA ARG A 388 20.42 3.74 -11.81
C ARG A 388 20.50 5.26 -11.69
N VAL A 389 21.00 5.91 -12.73
CA VAL A 389 21.17 7.36 -12.77
C VAL A 389 19.84 8.01 -13.16
N PRO A 390 19.24 8.85 -12.29
CA PRO A 390 18.02 9.58 -12.62
C PRO A 390 18.18 10.44 -13.88
N GLN A 391 17.11 10.55 -14.67
CA GLN A 391 17.03 11.21 -15.98
C GLN A 391 17.91 10.59 -17.09
N VAL A 392 18.67 9.54 -16.79
CA VAL A 392 19.45 8.76 -17.77
C VAL A 392 18.85 7.37 -17.91
N ASP A 393 18.77 6.65 -16.79
CA ASP A 393 18.26 5.29 -16.74
C ASP A 393 16.73 5.24 -16.56
N PHE A 394 16.14 6.28 -15.96
CA PHE A 394 14.71 6.45 -15.73
C PHE A 394 14.40 7.92 -15.40
N ARG A 395 13.19 8.39 -15.69
CA ARG A 395 12.65 9.69 -15.27
C ARG A 395 12.22 9.63 -13.81
N LEU A 396 12.48 10.70 -13.05
CA LEU A 396 11.89 10.84 -11.71
C LEU A 396 10.40 11.22 -11.80
N PRO A 397 9.54 10.68 -10.92
CA PRO A 397 8.13 11.04 -10.90
C PRO A 397 7.93 12.51 -10.53
N THR A 398 6.80 13.09 -10.93
CA THR A 398 6.37 14.43 -10.45
C THR A 398 5.71 14.34 -9.06
N ASP A 399 5.52 15.49 -8.41
CA ASP A 399 4.81 15.54 -7.12
C ASP A 399 3.36 15.04 -7.21
N GLU A 400 2.67 15.38 -8.30
CA GLU A 400 1.30 14.97 -8.58
C GLU A 400 1.22 13.46 -8.86
N GLU A 401 2.19 12.91 -9.59
CA GLU A 401 2.24 11.47 -9.89
C GLU A 401 2.36 10.65 -8.60
N LEU A 402 3.27 11.06 -7.71
CA LEU A 402 3.43 10.42 -6.41
C LEU A 402 2.18 10.56 -5.52
N THR A 403 1.55 11.74 -5.50
CA THR A 403 0.30 11.97 -4.76
C THR A 403 -0.84 11.09 -5.28
N ALA A 404 -0.93 10.92 -6.61
CA ALA A 404 -1.93 10.05 -7.23
C ALA A 404 -1.65 8.57 -6.94
N LEU A 405 -0.39 8.14 -6.98
CA LEU A 405 0.02 6.78 -6.59
C LEU A 405 -0.33 6.48 -5.14
N GLU A 406 -0.07 7.39 -4.20
CA GLU A 406 -0.50 7.25 -2.80
C GLU A 406 -2.03 7.07 -2.71
N ALA A 407 -2.80 7.87 -3.45
CA ALA A 407 -4.26 7.79 -3.42
C ALA A 407 -4.77 6.44 -3.93
N TYR A 408 -4.19 5.93 -5.03
CA TYR A 408 -4.54 4.63 -5.55
C TYR A 408 -4.21 3.52 -4.55
N MET A 409 -2.96 3.46 -4.05
CA MET A 409 -2.50 2.41 -3.14
C MET A 409 -3.27 2.41 -1.80
N LEU A 410 -3.55 3.58 -1.23
CA LEU A 410 -4.35 3.70 0.01
C LEU A 410 -5.85 3.41 -0.21
N SER A 411 -6.31 3.33 -1.45
CA SER A 411 -7.70 2.99 -1.79
C SER A 411 -7.93 1.50 -2.04
N LEU A 412 -6.89 0.66 -2.00
CA LEU A 412 -6.96 -0.77 -2.30
C LEU A 412 -7.44 -1.60 -1.10
N GLY A 413 -8.28 -2.59 -1.36
CA GLY A 413 -8.76 -3.53 -0.35
C GLY A 413 -9.74 -2.91 0.65
N ARG A 414 -9.74 -3.46 1.87
CA ARG A 414 -10.56 -2.97 2.98
C ARG A 414 -9.91 -1.76 3.67
N SER A 415 -10.75 -0.92 4.26
CA SER A 415 -10.30 0.26 5.01
C SER A 415 -10.20 0.02 6.53
N GLU A 416 -10.62 -1.14 7.04
CA GLU A 416 -10.59 -1.51 8.45
C GLU A 416 -10.39 -3.02 8.62
N ASP A 417 -9.90 -3.46 9.78
CA ASP A 417 -9.82 -4.88 10.12
C ASP A 417 -11.20 -5.44 10.49
N ILE A 418 -11.40 -6.73 10.21
CA ILE A 418 -12.61 -7.45 10.60
C ILE A 418 -12.62 -7.60 12.13
N ASP A 419 -13.74 -7.29 12.78
CA ASP A 419 -13.89 -7.57 14.21
C ASP A 419 -14.22 -9.06 14.42
N LEU A 420 -13.20 -9.86 14.74
CA LEU A 420 -13.37 -11.30 14.95
C LEU A 420 -14.34 -11.61 16.10
N SER A 421 -14.48 -10.72 17.08
CA SER A 421 -15.41 -10.95 18.19
C SER A 421 -16.88 -10.99 17.74
N LYS A 422 -17.19 -10.35 16.61
CA LYS A 422 -18.53 -10.31 16.00
C LYS A 422 -18.79 -11.44 15.01
N LEU A 423 -17.80 -12.29 14.74
CA LEU A 423 -17.95 -13.38 13.79
C LEU A 423 -18.09 -14.74 14.49
N SER A 424 -19.13 -15.46 14.12
CA SER A 424 -19.30 -16.88 14.44
C SER A 424 -19.28 -17.69 13.15
N PHE A 425 -18.34 -18.64 13.03
CA PHE A 425 -18.25 -19.50 11.85
C PHE A 425 -19.18 -20.69 11.99
N ASN A 426 -19.95 -20.96 10.94
CA ASN A 426 -20.99 -21.98 10.98
C ASN A 426 -20.41 -23.41 10.98
N SER A 427 -19.19 -23.60 10.47
CA SER A 427 -18.47 -24.87 10.58
C SER A 427 -17.77 -24.97 11.92
N PRO A 428 -17.99 -26.03 12.71
CA PRO A 428 -17.29 -26.25 13.97
C PRO A 428 -15.76 -26.33 13.81
N LEU A 429 -15.28 -26.82 12.67
CA LEU A 429 -13.84 -26.92 12.38
C LEU A 429 -13.22 -25.52 12.23
N VAL A 430 -13.90 -24.65 11.48
CA VAL A 430 -13.47 -23.27 11.23
C VAL A 430 -13.58 -22.45 12.52
N GLN A 431 -14.66 -22.64 13.28
CA GLN A 431 -14.85 -22.01 14.59
C GLN A 431 -13.73 -22.40 15.57
N GLN A 432 -13.33 -23.67 15.60
CA GLN A 432 -12.20 -24.11 16.42
C GLN A 432 -10.89 -23.43 16.00
N GLY A 433 -10.66 -23.26 14.69
CA GLY A 433 -9.52 -22.50 14.18
C GLY A 433 -9.47 -21.06 14.70
N LYS A 434 -10.61 -20.36 14.67
CA LYS A 434 -10.73 -19.01 15.25
C LYS A 434 -10.38 -19.02 16.75
N LEU A 435 -10.92 -19.97 17.53
CA LEU A 435 -10.67 -20.04 18.97
C LEU A 435 -9.19 -20.27 19.32
N LEU A 436 -8.49 -21.08 18.53
CA LEU A 436 -7.04 -21.29 18.69
C LEU A 436 -6.23 -20.04 18.32
N PHE A 437 -6.64 -19.35 17.26
CA PHE A 437 -5.98 -18.15 16.73
C PHE A 437 -6.14 -16.94 17.64
N ASP A 438 -7.37 -16.69 18.12
CA ASP A 438 -7.84 -15.46 18.77
C ASP A 438 -7.43 -15.35 20.25
N VAL A 439 -6.20 -15.77 20.55
CA VAL A 439 -5.59 -15.68 21.87
C VAL A 439 -4.19 -15.08 21.75
N LYS A 440 -3.78 -14.28 22.75
CA LYS A 440 -2.51 -13.53 22.74
C LYS A 440 -1.36 -14.26 23.45
N GLU A 441 -1.68 -15.06 24.46
CA GLU A 441 -0.71 -15.65 25.38
C GLU A 441 -1.14 -17.07 25.76
N ASN A 442 -0.16 -17.95 25.98
CA ASN A 442 -0.41 -19.30 26.47
C ASN A 442 -1.05 -19.25 27.88
N PRO A 443 -2.03 -20.12 28.18
CA PRO A 443 -2.59 -20.21 29.52
C PRO A 443 -1.53 -20.68 30.54
N VAL A 444 -1.65 -20.21 31.78
CA VAL A 444 -0.78 -20.59 32.89
C VAL A 444 -1.60 -21.35 33.93
N ARG A 445 -1.15 -22.55 34.32
CA ARG A 445 -1.76 -23.37 35.38
C ARG A 445 -0.69 -23.81 36.37
N ASN A 446 -0.96 -23.60 37.66
CA ASN A 446 -0.02 -23.90 38.75
C ASN A 446 1.37 -23.25 38.57
N GLY A 447 1.43 -22.08 37.94
CA GLY A 447 2.69 -21.38 37.65
C GLY A 447 3.43 -21.88 36.40
N GLU A 448 2.89 -22.89 35.70
CA GLU A 448 3.49 -23.44 34.48
C GLU A 448 2.71 -23.04 33.23
N VAL A 449 3.45 -22.74 32.16
CA VAL A 449 2.89 -22.43 30.85
C VAL A 449 2.35 -23.71 30.21
N VAL A 450 1.09 -23.69 29.77
CA VAL A 450 0.48 -24.80 29.06
C VAL A 450 0.54 -24.53 27.57
N LEU A 451 1.34 -25.33 26.87
CA LEU A 451 1.49 -25.25 25.42
C LEU A 451 0.45 -26.11 24.70
N GLY A 452 0.02 -25.64 23.53
CA GLY A 452 -0.85 -26.40 22.61
C GLY A 452 -2.35 -26.24 22.84
N GLU A 453 -2.77 -25.39 23.77
CA GLU A 453 -4.19 -25.00 23.86
C GLU A 453 -4.53 -23.77 23.02
N THR A 454 -3.51 -23.00 22.63
CA THR A 454 -3.64 -21.76 21.87
C THR A 454 -2.49 -21.65 20.87
N ALA A 455 -2.68 -20.84 19.84
CA ALA A 455 -1.65 -20.55 18.82
C ALA A 455 -0.97 -19.18 19.01
N ASN A 456 -1.51 -18.33 19.91
CA ASN A 456 -0.98 -17.00 20.25
C ASN A 456 -0.95 -15.98 19.09
N CYS A 457 -1.57 -16.30 17.95
CA CYS A 457 -1.50 -15.53 16.71
C CYS A 457 -2.02 -14.10 16.88
N ASN A 458 -3.10 -13.91 17.65
CA ASN A 458 -3.72 -12.62 17.96
C ASN A 458 -2.77 -11.64 18.68
N GLY A 459 -1.63 -12.12 19.19
CA GLY A 459 -0.61 -11.28 19.79
C GLY A 459 0.08 -10.34 18.80
N CYS A 460 0.31 -10.81 17.58
CA CYS A 460 0.91 -10.02 16.49
C CYS A 460 -0.11 -9.69 15.39
N HIS A 461 -1.09 -10.57 15.18
CA HIS A 461 -2.11 -10.45 14.14
C HIS A 461 -3.48 -10.21 14.77
N GLN A 462 -3.65 -9.07 15.46
CA GLN A 462 -4.93 -8.75 16.07
C GLN A 462 -6.03 -8.78 15.01
N ASN A 463 -7.14 -9.47 15.29
CA ASN A 463 -8.25 -9.57 14.35
C ASN A 463 -7.87 -10.18 12.98
N ALA A 464 -6.80 -10.99 12.94
CA ALA A 464 -6.16 -11.46 11.70
C ALA A 464 -5.62 -10.33 10.79
N GLY A 465 -5.54 -9.11 11.31
CA GLY A 465 -4.85 -7.99 10.69
C GLY A 465 -3.34 -8.06 10.88
N ALA A 466 -2.69 -6.92 10.66
CA ALA A 466 -1.24 -6.75 10.76
C ALA A 466 -0.79 -6.11 12.08
N ASN A 467 -1.74 -5.73 12.95
CA ASN A 467 -1.46 -4.91 14.12
C ASN A 467 -1.35 -5.74 15.40
N SER A 468 -0.45 -5.32 16.30
CA SER A 468 -0.32 -5.93 17.63
C SER A 468 -1.54 -5.62 18.48
N SER A 469 -2.08 -6.64 19.15
CA SER A 469 -3.18 -6.48 20.11
C SER A 469 -2.82 -5.64 21.35
N THR A 470 -1.55 -5.22 21.48
CA THR A 470 -1.08 -4.35 22.56
C THR A 470 -1.01 -2.89 22.14
N THR A 471 -0.47 -2.64 20.94
CA THR A 471 -0.10 -1.31 20.45
C THR A 471 -1.10 -0.75 19.47
N GLN A 472 -1.92 -1.61 18.85
CA GLN A 472 -2.83 -1.26 17.75
C GLN A 472 -2.10 -0.70 16.51
N ALA A 473 -0.81 -1.02 16.35
CA ALA A 473 0.03 -0.65 15.21
C ALA A 473 0.86 -1.85 14.75
N ASN A 474 1.49 -1.74 13.58
CA ASN A 474 2.22 -2.85 12.97
C ASN A 474 3.53 -3.12 13.73
N PRO A 475 3.66 -4.31 14.33
CA PRO A 475 4.88 -4.69 15.02
C PRO A 475 5.94 -5.19 14.05
N THR A 476 7.18 -4.72 14.20
CA THR A 476 8.36 -5.39 13.62
C THR A 476 8.82 -6.52 14.55
N ARG A 477 9.00 -7.74 14.04
CA ARG A 477 9.33 -8.92 14.85
C ARG A 477 10.38 -9.80 14.17
N ASN A 478 11.26 -10.39 14.97
CA ASN A 478 12.16 -11.46 14.52
C ASN A 478 11.52 -12.81 14.85
N THR A 479 10.92 -13.44 13.84
CA THR A 479 10.26 -14.75 13.95
C THR A 479 11.17 -15.92 13.57
N GLY A 480 12.44 -15.65 13.25
CA GLY A 480 13.43 -16.66 12.92
C GLY A 480 13.23 -17.38 11.59
N VAL A 481 12.44 -16.83 10.65
CA VAL A 481 12.27 -17.39 9.29
C VAL A 481 13.62 -17.59 8.59
N GLU A 482 14.56 -16.66 8.75
CA GLU A 482 15.91 -16.75 8.18
C GLU A 482 16.78 -17.88 8.77
N ASN A 483 16.34 -18.45 9.89
CA ASN A 483 16.98 -19.59 10.55
C ASN A 483 16.28 -20.91 10.23
N MET A 484 15.39 -20.96 9.23
CA MET A 484 14.83 -22.22 8.73
C MET A 484 15.92 -23.11 8.16
N ARG A 485 15.84 -24.42 8.45
CA ARG A 485 16.79 -25.41 7.92
C ARG A 485 16.58 -25.61 6.43
N ASN A 486 17.66 -25.59 5.66
CA ASN A 486 17.67 -25.85 4.21
C ASN A 486 16.63 -24.99 3.43
N PRO A 487 16.68 -23.65 3.54
CA PRO A 487 15.71 -22.79 2.88
C PRO A 487 15.80 -22.95 1.35
N PRO A 488 14.67 -23.15 0.63
CA PRO A 488 14.69 -23.50 -0.80
C PRO A 488 15.49 -22.54 -1.69
N ALA A 489 15.46 -21.23 -1.39
CA ALA A 489 16.20 -20.22 -2.15
C ALA A 489 17.71 -20.48 -2.14
N PHE A 490 18.29 -20.85 -0.99
CA PHE A 490 19.72 -21.16 -0.87
C PHE A 490 20.10 -22.51 -1.51
N LEU A 491 19.15 -23.43 -1.65
CA LEU A 491 19.36 -24.67 -2.41
C LEU A 491 19.42 -24.40 -3.92
N LEU A 492 18.66 -23.42 -4.41
CA LEU A 492 18.65 -22.99 -5.81
C LEU A 492 19.84 -22.07 -6.14
N ASP A 493 20.28 -21.24 -5.20
CA ASP A 493 21.47 -20.40 -5.32
C ASP A 493 22.23 -20.33 -3.97
N PRO A 494 23.29 -21.12 -3.80
CA PRO A 494 24.10 -21.11 -2.57
C PRO A 494 24.88 -19.82 -2.30
N LYS A 495 24.88 -18.86 -3.24
CA LYS A 495 25.60 -17.58 -3.12
C LYS A 495 24.68 -16.42 -2.71
N LEU A 496 23.43 -16.71 -2.33
CA LEU A 496 22.52 -15.68 -1.85
C LEU A 496 23.05 -15.01 -0.57
N ALA A 497 22.80 -13.72 -0.46
CA ALA A 497 22.93 -13.02 0.81
C ALA A 497 21.74 -13.36 1.71
N VAL A 498 22.00 -13.51 3.01
CA VAL A 498 20.93 -13.62 4.03
C VAL A 498 20.30 -12.25 4.23
N ASP A 499 18.97 -12.22 4.31
CA ASP A 499 18.23 -11.01 4.61
C ASP A 499 18.30 -10.73 6.11
N GLY A 500 18.99 -9.66 6.51
CA GLY A 500 19.11 -9.31 7.93
C GLY A 500 17.92 -8.51 8.46
N GLY A 501 16.87 -8.28 7.68
CA GLY A 501 15.67 -7.55 8.12
C GLY A 501 15.91 -6.06 8.30
N PHE A 502 15.29 -5.46 9.31
CA PHE A 502 15.31 -4.01 9.53
C PHE A 502 16.69 -3.49 9.98
N GLY A 503 17.13 -2.41 9.36
CA GLY A 503 18.36 -1.68 9.68
C GLY A 503 19.51 -2.05 8.75
N LYS A 504 20.66 -1.38 8.95
CA LYS A 504 21.84 -1.54 8.07
C LYS A 504 23.10 -1.97 8.81
N ASP A 505 22.96 -2.32 10.09
CA ASP A 505 24.08 -2.72 10.92
C ASP A 505 24.56 -4.11 10.49
N GLU A 506 25.87 -4.24 10.28
CA GLU A 506 26.47 -5.51 9.88
C GLU A 506 26.41 -6.54 11.01
N GLN A 507 25.99 -7.75 10.68
CA GLN A 507 25.97 -8.92 11.55
C GLN A 507 26.79 -10.04 10.89
N VAL A 508 27.57 -10.79 11.68
CA VAL A 508 28.52 -11.81 11.17
C VAL A 508 28.10 -13.26 11.49
N SER A 509 26.89 -13.44 11.98
CA SER A 509 26.33 -14.74 12.38
C SER A 509 24.87 -14.84 11.95
N CYS A 510 24.67 -14.81 10.64
CA CYS A 510 23.35 -14.85 10.01
C CYS A 510 23.08 -16.19 9.33
N GLY A 511 21.80 -16.42 9.07
CA GLY A 511 21.30 -17.62 8.40
C GLY A 511 21.31 -18.86 9.32
N PHE A 512 20.77 -19.95 8.80
CA PHE A 512 20.63 -21.20 9.57
C PHE A 512 21.96 -21.72 10.16
N SER A 513 23.06 -21.66 9.40
CA SER A 513 24.38 -22.12 9.84
C SER A 513 25.14 -21.12 10.71
N GLN A 514 24.61 -19.89 10.87
CA GLN A 514 25.20 -18.82 11.70
C GLN A 514 26.63 -18.43 11.27
N ASP A 515 26.94 -18.56 9.99
CA ASP A 515 28.28 -18.37 9.40
C ASP A 515 28.31 -17.33 8.28
N GLN A 516 27.18 -16.66 8.00
CA GLN A 516 27.07 -15.65 6.95
C GLN A 516 26.99 -14.24 7.51
N THR A 517 27.41 -13.28 6.70
CA THR A 517 27.22 -11.85 6.96
C THR A 517 25.86 -11.39 6.42
N CYS A 518 25.14 -10.58 7.18
CA CYS A 518 23.93 -9.88 6.77
C CYS A 518 23.88 -8.48 7.37
N TYR A 519 22.89 -7.68 6.95
CA TYR A 519 22.70 -6.31 7.42
C TYR A 519 21.30 -6.15 7.99
N GLY A 520 21.20 -5.61 9.22
CA GLY A 520 19.94 -5.47 9.95
C GLY A 520 19.92 -6.21 11.29
N ASN A 521 18.76 -6.21 11.96
CA ASN A 521 18.57 -6.77 13.30
C ASN A 521 17.57 -7.95 13.37
N GLY A 522 17.24 -8.51 12.22
CA GLY A 522 16.36 -9.66 12.01
C GLY A 522 14.88 -9.37 12.17
N ARG A 523 14.46 -8.11 12.33
CA ARG A 523 13.05 -7.74 12.49
C ARG A 523 12.38 -7.48 11.13
N PHE A 524 11.16 -7.97 10.99
CA PHE A 524 10.31 -7.82 9.82
C PHE A 524 8.91 -7.33 10.23
N ASN A 525 8.26 -6.54 9.38
CA ASN A 525 6.86 -6.14 9.53
C ASN A 525 5.95 -7.36 9.58
N THR A 526 4.87 -7.24 10.34
CA THR A 526 3.84 -8.25 10.40
C THR A 526 2.86 -8.06 9.23
N PRO A 527 2.65 -9.05 8.34
CA PRO A 527 1.69 -8.92 7.24
C PRO A 527 0.24 -9.13 7.72
N PRO A 528 -0.76 -8.54 7.06
CA PRO A 528 -2.16 -8.87 7.32
C PRO A 528 -2.46 -10.31 6.86
N LEU A 529 -3.37 -11.00 7.56
CA LEU A 529 -3.73 -12.39 7.26
C LEU A 529 -5.12 -12.57 6.66
N ILE A 530 -5.93 -11.50 6.61
CA ILE A 530 -7.28 -11.54 6.01
C ILE A 530 -7.19 -11.87 4.52
N GLU A 531 -6.22 -11.30 3.81
CA GLU A 531 -5.99 -11.49 2.37
C GLU A 531 -4.90 -12.52 2.05
N ALA A 532 -4.39 -13.26 3.04
CA ALA A 532 -3.13 -14.00 2.85
C ALA A 532 -3.29 -15.36 2.17
N ALA A 533 -4.44 -16.02 2.26
CA ALA A 533 -4.59 -17.43 1.89
C ALA A 533 -4.48 -17.72 0.37
N ASP A 534 -4.61 -16.72 -0.50
CA ASP A 534 -4.38 -16.75 -1.95
C ASP A 534 -3.10 -16.01 -2.40
N THR A 535 -2.21 -15.67 -1.47
CA THR A 535 -0.94 -14.97 -1.77
C THR A 535 0.29 -15.84 -1.55
N ALA A 536 0.11 -17.15 -1.54
CA ALA A 536 1.20 -18.12 -1.46
C ALA A 536 2.20 -17.93 -2.63
N PRO A 537 3.51 -18.23 -2.44
CA PRO A 537 4.14 -18.79 -1.23
C PRO A 537 4.25 -17.78 -0.08
N PHE A 538 4.67 -18.23 1.11
CA PHE A 538 4.60 -17.44 2.35
C PHE A 538 5.97 -17.02 2.89
N PHE A 539 5.90 -15.99 3.74
CA PHE A 539 7.01 -15.23 4.32
C PHE A 539 7.72 -14.31 3.30
N HIS A 540 8.60 -13.45 3.82
CA HIS A 540 9.32 -12.46 3.02
C HIS A 540 10.25 -13.07 1.97
N ASN A 541 10.54 -14.37 2.04
CA ASN A 541 11.46 -15.08 1.17
C ASN A 541 10.82 -16.31 0.50
N ASN A 542 9.48 -16.44 0.52
CA ASN A 542 8.74 -17.55 -0.09
C ASN A 542 9.25 -18.95 0.31
N SER A 543 9.66 -19.12 1.57
CA SER A 543 10.26 -20.37 2.06
C SER A 543 9.30 -21.55 2.17
N VAL A 544 7.98 -21.31 2.21
CA VAL A 544 6.96 -22.36 2.31
C VAL A 544 5.79 -22.11 1.36
N ASN A 545 5.16 -23.17 0.87
CA ASN A 545 4.23 -23.08 -0.28
C ASN A 545 2.76 -23.07 0.11
N THR A 546 2.41 -23.64 1.27
CA THR A 546 1.02 -23.78 1.72
C THR A 546 0.78 -23.05 3.03
N LEU A 547 -0.47 -22.66 3.25
CA LEU A 547 -0.87 -21.97 4.48
C LEU A 547 -0.67 -22.87 5.70
N GLU A 548 -0.92 -24.16 5.53
CA GLU A 548 -0.69 -25.20 6.53
C GLU A 548 0.80 -25.29 6.90
N GLU A 549 1.72 -25.24 5.93
CA GLU A 549 3.16 -25.18 6.19
C GLU A 549 3.58 -23.88 6.88
N ALA A 550 3.00 -22.74 6.48
CA ALA A 550 3.25 -21.44 7.11
C ALA A 550 2.84 -21.46 8.60
N ILE A 551 1.67 -22.00 8.92
CA ILE A 551 1.20 -22.18 10.31
C ILE A 551 2.09 -23.19 11.05
N ALA A 552 2.39 -24.33 10.42
CA ALA A 552 3.23 -25.36 11.04
C ALA A 552 4.66 -24.88 11.31
N SER A 553 5.17 -23.92 10.54
CA SER A 553 6.51 -23.34 10.74
C SER A 553 6.68 -22.71 12.13
N TYR A 554 5.60 -22.19 12.73
CA TYR A 554 5.63 -21.66 14.10
C TYR A 554 5.86 -22.73 15.17
N ASN A 555 5.61 -24.02 14.88
CA ASN A 555 5.96 -25.11 15.80
C ASN A 555 7.48 -25.40 15.83
N GLY A 556 8.22 -24.96 14.82
CA GLY A 556 9.63 -25.30 14.65
C GLY A 556 10.56 -24.53 15.59
N ASP A 557 11.78 -25.06 15.75
CA ASP A 557 12.84 -24.43 16.54
C ASP A 557 13.17 -23.02 16.04
N SER A 558 13.11 -22.79 14.72
CA SER A 558 13.37 -21.50 14.09
C SER A 558 12.51 -20.39 14.70
N PHE A 559 11.20 -20.62 14.93
CA PHE A 559 10.35 -19.68 15.66
C PHE A 559 10.50 -19.80 17.17
N ASN A 560 10.42 -21.01 17.74
CA ASN A 560 10.36 -21.22 19.19
C ASN A 560 11.64 -20.82 19.94
N LEU A 561 12.77 -20.68 19.25
CA LEU A 561 14.03 -20.14 19.79
C LEU A 561 14.29 -18.67 19.38
N SER A 562 13.42 -18.09 18.56
CA SER A 562 13.54 -16.69 18.13
C SER A 562 13.07 -15.70 19.23
N PRO A 563 13.46 -14.42 19.13
CA PRO A 563 12.89 -13.37 19.99
C PRO A 563 11.36 -13.27 19.89
N GLY A 564 10.76 -13.57 18.73
CA GLY A 564 9.31 -13.52 18.50
C GLY A 564 8.48 -14.51 19.32
N ALA A 565 9.11 -15.57 19.85
CA ALA A 565 8.47 -16.50 20.78
C ALA A 565 8.30 -15.95 22.21
N LYS A 566 8.57 -14.66 22.44
CA LYS A 566 8.36 -13.97 23.70
C LYS A 566 7.61 -12.64 23.50
N THR A 567 6.86 -12.21 24.51
CA THR A 567 6.44 -10.80 24.62
C THR A 567 7.64 -9.93 25.03
N SER A 568 7.53 -8.61 24.89
CA SER A 568 8.51 -7.68 25.48
C SER A 568 8.61 -7.75 26.99
N SER A 569 7.53 -8.14 27.67
CA SER A 569 7.54 -8.48 29.10
C SER A 569 8.09 -9.87 29.43
N GLY A 570 8.64 -10.59 28.45
CA GLY A 570 9.27 -11.90 28.63
C GLY A 570 8.31 -13.08 28.76
N LYS A 571 7.00 -12.88 28.55
CA LYS A 571 6.01 -13.96 28.60
C LYS A 571 6.18 -14.91 27.42
N ASP A 572 5.93 -16.18 27.67
CA ASP A 572 6.08 -17.27 26.71
C ASP A 572 4.98 -17.24 25.64
N ARG A 573 5.38 -17.20 24.37
CA ARG A 573 4.52 -17.33 23.18
C ARG A 573 4.93 -18.50 22.29
N ARG A 574 5.67 -19.48 22.82
CA ARG A 574 5.99 -20.68 22.06
C ARG A 574 4.73 -21.36 21.59
N VAL A 575 4.81 -21.93 20.39
CA VAL A 575 3.69 -22.57 19.71
C VAL A 575 3.94 -24.07 19.66
N LYS A 576 2.92 -24.85 19.99
CA LYS A 576 2.95 -26.32 19.98
C LYS A 576 1.59 -26.88 19.54
N LEU A 577 1.30 -26.75 18.27
CA LEU A 577 0.06 -27.20 17.63
C LEU A 577 0.21 -28.60 17.05
N GLU A 578 -0.81 -29.43 17.23
CA GLU A 578 -0.98 -30.67 16.50
C GLU A 578 -1.48 -30.41 15.06
N SER A 579 -1.32 -31.40 14.17
CA SER A 579 -1.73 -31.27 12.77
C SER A 579 -3.20 -30.90 12.59
N SER A 580 -4.10 -31.42 13.44
CA SER A 580 -5.53 -31.08 13.42
C SER A 580 -5.79 -29.61 13.75
N GLN A 581 -5.00 -29.04 14.68
CA GLN A 581 -5.08 -27.62 15.06
C GLN A 581 -4.53 -26.72 13.96
N VAL A 582 -3.43 -27.12 13.32
CA VAL A 582 -2.88 -26.44 12.12
C VAL A 582 -3.94 -26.39 11.02
N THR A 583 -4.59 -27.52 10.71
CA THR A 583 -5.67 -27.57 9.73
C THR A 583 -6.85 -26.67 10.12
N ALA A 584 -7.28 -26.68 11.39
CA ALA A 584 -8.38 -25.84 11.84
C ALA A 584 -8.08 -24.33 11.65
N ILE A 585 -6.87 -23.88 12.00
CA ILE A 585 -6.44 -22.49 11.81
C ILE A 585 -6.35 -22.15 10.31
N ALA A 586 -5.83 -23.05 9.48
CA ALA A 586 -5.78 -22.86 8.03
C ALA A 586 -7.18 -22.68 7.44
N LEU A 587 -8.15 -23.53 7.83
CA LEU A 587 -9.54 -23.40 7.41
C LEU A 587 -10.17 -22.08 7.87
N PHE A 588 -9.83 -21.60 9.07
CA PHE A 588 -10.24 -20.28 9.56
C PHE A 588 -9.73 -19.14 8.68
N LEU A 589 -8.42 -19.08 8.42
CA LEU A 589 -7.82 -18.05 7.58
C LEU A 589 -8.32 -18.11 6.12
N ARG A 590 -8.49 -19.31 5.56
CA ARG A 590 -9.13 -19.50 4.24
C ARG A 590 -10.54 -18.95 4.20
N THR A 591 -11.32 -19.17 5.26
CA THR A 591 -12.69 -18.66 5.32
C THR A 591 -12.71 -17.14 5.40
N LEU A 592 -11.78 -16.51 6.14
CA LEU A 592 -11.64 -15.05 6.18
C LEU A 592 -11.28 -14.47 4.80
N ASN A 593 -10.33 -15.06 4.10
CA ASN A 593 -9.93 -14.60 2.77
C ASN A 593 -11.07 -14.79 1.75
N ALA A 594 -11.79 -15.91 1.79
CA ALA A 594 -12.94 -16.15 0.92
C ALA A 594 -14.06 -15.11 1.12
N ILE A 595 -14.37 -14.71 2.37
CA ILE A 595 -15.38 -13.67 2.61
C ILE A 595 -14.91 -12.28 2.17
N GLU A 596 -13.61 -11.99 2.26
CA GLU A 596 -13.02 -10.73 1.77
C GLU A 596 -13.02 -10.68 0.24
N ASN A 597 -12.65 -11.78 -0.43
CA ASN A 597 -12.74 -11.92 -1.88
C ASN A 597 -14.19 -11.75 -2.38
N ILE A 598 -15.17 -12.32 -1.68
CA ILE A 598 -16.60 -12.09 -1.96
C ILE A 598 -16.96 -10.60 -1.84
N ARG A 599 -16.49 -9.91 -0.79
CA ARG A 599 -16.75 -8.47 -0.58
C ARG A 599 -16.15 -7.64 -1.71
N SER A 600 -14.88 -7.87 -2.04
CA SER A 600 -14.17 -7.16 -3.09
C SER A 600 -14.79 -7.41 -4.47
N SER A 601 -15.03 -8.68 -4.81
CA SER A 601 -15.69 -9.09 -6.05
C SER A 601 -17.07 -8.41 -6.22
N ASN A 602 -17.90 -8.42 -5.19
CA ASN A 602 -19.22 -7.77 -5.23
C ASN A 602 -19.11 -6.25 -5.42
N SER A 603 -18.09 -5.61 -4.85
CA SER A 603 -17.81 -4.18 -5.08
C SER A 603 -17.46 -3.92 -6.54
N LEU A 604 -16.60 -4.74 -7.14
CA LEU A 604 -16.19 -4.65 -8.54
C LEU A 604 -17.34 -4.96 -9.50
N SER A 605 -18.18 -5.97 -9.22
CA SER A 605 -19.38 -6.24 -10.02
C SER A 605 -20.33 -5.03 -10.04
N ARG A 606 -20.49 -4.32 -8.91
CA ARG A 606 -21.30 -3.09 -8.85
C ARG A 606 -20.67 -1.96 -9.67
N LYS A 607 -19.38 -1.68 -9.47
CA LYS A 607 -18.65 -0.69 -10.29
C LYS A 607 -18.77 -1.00 -11.79
N SER A 608 -18.67 -2.26 -12.18
CA SER A 608 -18.83 -2.68 -13.58
C SER A 608 -20.23 -2.39 -14.13
N MET A 609 -21.28 -2.39 -13.30
CA MET A 609 -22.64 -2.04 -13.74
C MET A 609 -22.79 -0.55 -14.04
N ASP A 610 -22.03 0.29 -13.35
CA ASP A 610 -22.00 1.75 -13.52
C ASP A 610 -21.13 2.17 -14.73
N LEU A 611 -20.22 1.29 -15.17
CA LEU A 611 -19.33 1.51 -16.30
C LEU A 611 -19.89 0.97 -17.63
N ARG A 612 -19.32 1.48 -18.73
CA ARG A 612 -19.60 1.07 -20.12
C ARG A 612 -18.35 0.55 -20.84
N GLY A 613 -18.55 -0.10 -21.99
CA GLY A 613 -17.49 -0.48 -22.93
C GLY A 613 -16.32 -1.26 -22.31
N LYS A 614 -15.09 -0.84 -22.64
CA LYS A 614 -13.84 -1.47 -22.21
C LYS A 614 -13.68 -1.44 -20.68
N ASN A 615 -13.94 -0.29 -20.04
CA ASN A 615 -13.78 -0.12 -18.59
C ASN A 615 -14.68 -1.06 -17.79
N ALA A 616 -15.92 -1.28 -18.25
CA ALA A 616 -16.82 -2.25 -17.65
C ALA A 616 -16.28 -3.68 -17.76
N LYS A 617 -15.80 -4.07 -18.95
CA LYS A 617 -15.25 -5.41 -19.19
C LYS A 617 -14.00 -5.66 -18.36
N GLU A 618 -13.09 -4.69 -18.26
CA GLU A 618 -11.90 -4.81 -17.43
C GLU A 618 -12.22 -4.89 -15.93
N THR A 619 -13.15 -4.05 -15.45
CA THR A 619 -13.59 -4.11 -14.05
C THR A 619 -14.28 -5.44 -13.72
N LEU A 620 -15.06 -5.98 -14.66
CA LEU A 620 -15.67 -7.30 -14.49
C LEU A 620 -14.65 -8.44 -14.49
N LYS A 621 -13.55 -8.35 -15.24
CA LYS A 621 -12.45 -9.33 -15.15
C LYS A 621 -11.82 -9.36 -13.77
N LEU A 622 -11.63 -8.18 -13.15
CA LEU A 622 -11.15 -8.11 -11.76
C LEU A 622 -12.16 -8.74 -10.79
N ALA A 623 -13.47 -8.47 -10.96
CA ALA A 623 -14.50 -9.10 -10.14
C ALA A 623 -14.50 -10.64 -10.27
N MET A 624 -14.25 -11.13 -11.49
CA MET A 624 -14.14 -12.57 -11.77
C MET A 624 -12.90 -13.18 -11.11
N ALA A 625 -11.75 -12.50 -11.16
CA ALA A 625 -10.53 -12.93 -10.49
C ALA A 625 -10.77 -13.11 -8.98
N ASP A 626 -11.36 -12.12 -8.31
CA ASP A 626 -11.70 -12.25 -6.88
C ASP A 626 -12.71 -13.39 -6.60
N THR A 627 -13.65 -13.67 -7.51
CA THR A 627 -14.56 -14.83 -7.35
C THR A 627 -13.80 -16.15 -7.54
N GLU A 628 -12.86 -16.21 -8.48
CA GLU A 628 -11.96 -17.37 -8.70
C GLU A 628 -11.08 -17.59 -7.47
N ASP A 629 -10.50 -16.54 -6.91
CA ASP A 629 -9.69 -16.62 -5.68
C ASP A 629 -10.52 -17.16 -4.50
N ALA A 630 -11.75 -16.68 -4.31
CA ALA A 630 -12.63 -17.23 -3.26
C ALA A 630 -12.89 -18.75 -3.43
N ILE A 631 -12.99 -19.23 -4.67
CA ILE A 631 -13.15 -20.65 -5.00
C ILE A 631 -11.85 -21.41 -4.69
N GLU A 632 -10.72 -20.92 -5.20
CA GLU A 632 -9.40 -21.54 -5.04
C GLU A 632 -9.00 -21.62 -3.56
N VAL A 633 -9.24 -20.56 -2.78
CA VAL A 633 -8.97 -20.51 -1.34
C VAL A 633 -9.76 -21.59 -0.58
N LEU A 634 -11.04 -21.76 -0.88
CA LEU A 634 -11.88 -22.78 -0.22
C LEU A 634 -11.51 -24.21 -0.63
N GLN A 635 -10.97 -24.38 -1.84
CA GLN A 635 -10.51 -25.67 -2.36
C GLN A 635 -9.04 -25.98 -2.00
N GLY A 636 -8.28 -25.00 -1.52
CA GLY A 636 -6.84 -25.13 -1.27
C GLY A 636 -6.49 -26.09 -0.13
N GLY A 637 -7.42 -26.35 0.79
CA GLY A 637 -7.28 -27.34 1.86
C GLY A 637 -7.85 -28.70 1.48
N MET A 638 -7.34 -29.78 2.08
CA MET A 638 -7.88 -31.14 1.84
C MET A 638 -9.31 -31.33 2.37
N LEU A 639 -9.68 -30.60 3.43
CA LEU A 639 -11.03 -30.61 3.97
C LEU A 639 -11.82 -29.44 3.37
N LEU A 640 -13.04 -29.73 2.90
CA LEU A 640 -13.95 -28.72 2.36
C LEU A 640 -15.10 -28.47 3.36
N PRO A 641 -15.00 -27.47 4.24
CA PRO A 641 -16.01 -27.22 5.27
C PRO A 641 -17.34 -26.67 4.73
N TYR A 642 -17.35 -26.15 3.49
CA TYR A 642 -18.51 -25.45 2.91
C TYR A 642 -18.78 -25.85 1.45
N PRO A 643 -19.12 -27.13 1.15
CA PRO A 643 -19.36 -27.57 -0.22
C PRO A 643 -20.52 -26.81 -0.89
N GLU A 644 -21.56 -26.45 -0.15
CA GLU A 644 -22.67 -25.64 -0.69
C GLU A 644 -22.23 -24.21 -1.01
N ALA A 645 -21.38 -23.58 -0.18
CA ALA A 645 -20.88 -22.24 -0.45
C ALA A 645 -20.01 -22.22 -1.72
N LEU A 646 -19.15 -23.23 -1.88
CA LEU A 646 -18.35 -23.43 -3.08
C LEU A 646 -19.23 -23.54 -4.33
N ALA A 647 -20.27 -24.39 -4.29
CA ALA A 647 -21.20 -24.55 -5.41
C ALA A 647 -21.93 -23.23 -5.78
N ARG A 648 -22.21 -22.36 -4.80
CA ARG A 648 -22.78 -21.03 -5.05
C ARG A 648 -21.79 -20.09 -5.72
N LEU A 649 -20.52 -20.12 -5.31
CA LEU A 649 -19.45 -19.33 -5.91
C LEU A 649 -19.19 -19.74 -7.36
N GLU A 650 -19.14 -21.03 -7.65
CA GLU A 650 -19.00 -21.55 -9.03
C GLU A 650 -20.16 -21.11 -9.93
N GLN A 651 -21.39 -21.13 -9.41
CA GLN A 651 -22.56 -20.60 -10.12
C GLN A 651 -22.47 -19.09 -10.36
N ALA A 652 -21.97 -18.33 -9.37
CA ALA A 652 -21.76 -16.90 -9.50
C ALA A 652 -20.71 -16.59 -10.58
N LEU A 653 -19.57 -17.26 -10.56
CA LEU A 653 -18.52 -17.13 -11.57
C LEU A 653 -19.04 -17.45 -12.97
N ALA A 654 -19.84 -18.51 -13.12
CA ALA A 654 -20.46 -18.85 -14.39
C ALA A 654 -21.40 -17.74 -14.92
N LEU A 655 -22.09 -17.01 -14.03
CA LEU A 655 -22.91 -15.86 -14.41
C LEU A 655 -22.06 -14.65 -14.80
N GLU A 656 -20.94 -14.40 -14.11
CA GLU A 656 -20.01 -13.33 -14.45
C GLU A 656 -19.32 -13.56 -15.80
N ARG A 657 -18.86 -14.79 -16.06
CA ARG A 657 -18.34 -15.20 -17.37
C ARG A 657 -19.37 -14.97 -18.49
N LYS A 658 -20.65 -15.26 -18.24
CA LYS A 658 -21.73 -14.94 -19.20
C LYS A 658 -21.91 -13.43 -19.33
N ALA A 659 -21.87 -12.68 -18.23
CA ALA A 659 -22.02 -11.22 -18.23
C ALA A 659 -20.90 -10.53 -19.02
N LEU A 660 -19.66 -11.02 -18.95
CA LEU A 660 -18.51 -10.47 -19.69
C LEU A 660 -18.72 -10.45 -21.20
N HIS A 661 -19.43 -11.45 -21.73
CA HIS A 661 -19.76 -11.59 -23.16
C HIS A 661 -21.13 -10.99 -23.52
N THR A 662 -21.74 -10.22 -22.62
CA THR A 662 -23.07 -9.64 -22.82
C THR A 662 -22.98 -8.16 -23.16
N GLU A 663 -23.26 -7.80 -24.41
CA GLU A 663 -23.25 -6.40 -24.84
C GLU A 663 -24.50 -5.62 -24.37
N ILE A 664 -25.63 -6.32 -24.14
CA ILE A 664 -26.87 -5.68 -23.68
C ILE A 664 -26.78 -5.38 -22.17
N GLY A 665 -26.53 -4.11 -21.83
CA GLY A 665 -26.34 -3.62 -20.46
C GLY A 665 -27.37 -4.12 -19.43
N PRO A 666 -28.68 -3.99 -19.67
CA PRO A 666 -29.70 -4.52 -18.74
C PRO A 666 -29.59 -6.03 -18.47
N ILE A 667 -29.27 -6.83 -19.49
CA ILE A 667 -29.11 -8.28 -19.35
C ILE A 667 -27.81 -8.61 -18.60
N ARG A 668 -26.73 -7.88 -18.90
CA ARG A 668 -25.45 -7.96 -18.18
C ARG A 668 -25.69 -7.69 -16.69
N ASN A 669 -26.30 -6.56 -16.36
CA ASN A 669 -26.55 -6.14 -14.98
C ASN A 669 -27.46 -7.12 -14.23
N LEU A 670 -28.48 -7.69 -14.89
CA LEU A 670 -29.30 -8.77 -14.31
C LEU A 670 -28.47 -10.01 -13.93
N ARG A 671 -27.49 -10.39 -14.76
CA ARG A 671 -26.58 -11.51 -14.45
C ARG A 671 -25.67 -11.18 -13.27
N LEU A 672 -25.14 -9.96 -13.21
CA LEU A 672 -24.29 -9.51 -12.10
C LEU A 672 -25.05 -9.44 -10.78
N HIS A 673 -26.30 -8.95 -10.76
CA HIS A 673 -27.15 -9.00 -9.56
C HIS A 673 -27.36 -10.44 -9.06
N LYS A 674 -27.59 -11.39 -9.97
CA LYS A 674 -27.72 -12.81 -9.60
C LYS A 674 -26.40 -13.40 -9.06
N ALA A 675 -25.26 -13.04 -9.66
CA ALA A 675 -23.95 -13.45 -9.16
C ALA A 675 -23.69 -12.91 -7.74
N ILE A 676 -23.97 -11.62 -7.50
CA ILE A 676 -23.85 -11.00 -6.17
C ILE A 676 -24.73 -11.72 -5.15
N ALA A 677 -25.99 -12.04 -5.50
CA ALA A 677 -26.90 -12.74 -4.60
C ALA A 677 -26.38 -14.14 -4.20
N LEU A 678 -25.82 -14.90 -5.16
CA LEU A 678 -25.20 -16.19 -4.89
C LEU A 678 -23.97 -16.07 -3.99
N LYS A 679 -23.12 -15.06 -4.21
CA LYS A 679 -21.95 -14.79 -3.36
C LYS A 679 -22.34 -14.41 -1.92
N LEU A 680 -23.40 -13.63 -1.76
CA LEU A 680 -23.95 -13.31 -0.43
C LEU A 680 -24.53 -14.55 0.27
N GLN A 681 -25.19 -15.44 -0.47
CA GLN A 681 -25.62 -16.74 0.07
C GLN A 681 -24.42 -17.60 0.48
N ALA A 682 -23.35 -17.64 -0.31
CA ALA A 682 -22.12 -18.33 0.03
C ALA A 682 -21.51 -17.78 1.34
N LYS A 683 -21.41 -16.45 1.49
CA LYS A 683 -20.96 -15.81 2.73
C LYS A 683 -21.81 -16.23 3.93
N ALA A 684 -23.14 -16.20 3.80
CA ALA A 684 -24.05 -16.56 4.89
C ALA A 684 -23.95 -18.05 5.32
N LEU A 685 -23.54 -18.94 4.40
CA LEU A 685 -23.25 -20.33 4.74
C LEU A 685 -21.96 -20.47 5.55
N MET A 686 -20.99 -19.57 5.37
CA MET A 686 -19.70 -19.62 6.05
C MET A 686 -19.72 -19.01 7.45
N VAL A 687 -20.34 -17.83 7.58
CA VAL A 687 -20.25 -17.00 8.78
C VAL A 687 -21.59 -16.33 9.11
N THR A 688 -21.86 -16.22 10.42
CA THR A 688 -22.94 -15.41 10.98
C THR A 688 -22.33 -14.23 11.73
N GLU A 689 -22.78 -13.02 11.40
CA GLU A 689 -22.39 -11.78 12.10
C GLU A 689 -23.29 -11.62 13.34
N GLN A 690 -22.67 -11.43 14.51
CA GLN A 690 -23.35 -11.09 15.75
C GLN A 690 -23.53 -9.56 15.83
N PRO A 691 -24.66 -9.10 16.38
CA PRO A 691 -25.01 -7.68 16.45
C PRO A 691 -24.05 -6.83 17.28
#